data_AF-A0A3A9YMT9-F1
#
_entry.id   AF-A0A3A9YMT9-F1
#
_cell.length_a   1.000
_cell.length_b   1.000
_cell.length_c   1.000
_cell.angle_alpha   90.00
_cell.angle_beta   90.00
_cell.angle_gamma   90.00
#
_symmetry.space_group_name_H-M   'P 1'
#
loop_
_entity.id
_entity.type
_entity.pdbx_description
1 polymer ?
#
loop_
_entity_poly.entity_id
_entity_poly.type
_entity_poly.pdbx_seq_one_letter_code
_entity_poly.pdbx_strand_id
1 'polypeptide(L)'
;MRSAAWDGSTGRWSNRYPVRTSLDKVRADRPVAMHLFPPGGEGPRLWAFDLDAARGGRGATESQARQLAALLRECELPAVAVVSGPSGGRHLWTACEAALPQSLVERLRRACRMLAASPAGAVARLSLSTLDLTPWTNANTGALRPPGAAHRSGGHAALVDHDVDQAVDALSSGGTLRGFDRLAAALEGHARECARPAPAPRLGSPERAAASGRRLPPSVLGHGRGRVVQRQIVLGSGSGLPALSGRRPVSGAGLGKLRRRLPPDADHSAHAWGALLALALSGVTFEEVERQLRDACSTPGLEYFRSSRGPGGRSPRGVQESRGLLARQWELAVECAARMPRGRAFPPSRSSVTAEVADLLARMEAAGAERWSRRTGPADEAVLRAFALIALVSGKSAVTLDVRRGSLLTGFSPQTVNVAIRDRLIPDGWLREVSPPDPKRHLARTVALADSHVCPASSRHVCAVHTVRTGSDTSDNAPRESSEGLLGRLGQWVDSGSSSLWTGLGHHVHRTLLAAEGGGTTLPELQRRTGYSARTVARHAAALRGQGLLAYRRGRYLRTSRTVHEAVVHGGHPDLAAERSVLFRIDRETARWWQAEQRWLSAPRPQKWRRRPPGPERRAGLAAERRAYPRTAQGRPDHARAWRLEAERLGARKMLEEAYARARCTPSPLERHLCLPPRAAGAGEGAARGVPRPPAPPARSRRLRRAVQEAGSSPAGGSRARRRGGPGKGAPGSGRQGRWERRRERSRGGVPAAAAAG
;
A
#
# COMPACT_ATOMS: atom_id res chain seq x y z
N MET A 1 -39.20 -28.54 -8.99
CA MET A 1 -38.53 -27.44 -9.74
C MET A 1 -39.48 -26.26 -9.92
N ARG A 2 -39.05 -25.17 -10.55
CA ARG A 2 -39.92 -24.10 -11.04
C ARG A 2 -39.62 -23.79 -12.51
N SER A 3 -40.65 -23.51 -13.31
CA SER A 3 -40.54 -23.23 -14.74
C SER A 3 -40.72 -21.75 -15.05
N ALA A 4 -39.98 -21.25 -16.05
CA ALA A 4 -40.04 -19.86 -16.48
C ALA A 4 -41.44 -19.51 -17.03
N ALA A 5 -41.91 -18.29 -16.78
CA ALA A 5 -43.10 -17.76 -17.44
C ALA A 5 -42.75 -17.31 -18.88
N TRP A 6 -43.63 -17.63 -19.83
CA TRP A 6 -43.56 -17.07 -21.18
C TRP A 6 -44.01 -15.61 -21.15
N ASP A 7 -43.31 -14.75 -21.87
CA ASP A 7 -43.74 -13.37 -22.11
C ASP A 7 -44.27 -13.27 -23.55
N GLY A 8 -45.60 -13.25 -23.68
CA GLY A 8 -46.28 -13.15 -24.96
C GLY A 8 -46.02 -11.84 -25.70
N SER A 9 -45.60 -10.77 -25.00
CA SER A 9 -45.31 -9.47 -25.62
C SER A 9 -43.93 -9.42 -26.28
N THR A 10 -42.96 -10.20 -25.78
CA THR A 10 -41.59 -10.24 -26.30
C THR A 10 -41.24 -11.53 -27.04
N GLY A 11 -42.16 -12.51 -27.08
CA GLY A 11 -41.95 -13.80 -27.73
C GLY A 11 -40.81 -14.61 -27.10
N ARG A 12 -40.58 -14.45 -25.80
CA ARG A 12 -39.40 -15.00 -25.10
C ARG A 12 -39.75 -15.53 -23.72
N TRP A 13 -38.91 -16.44 -23.22
CA TRP A 13 -38.97 -16.86 -21.82
C TRP A 13 -38.49 -15.74 -20.90
N SER A 14 -39.36 -15.31 -19.97
CA SER A 14 -39.02 -14.32 -18.95
C SER A 14 -38.03 -14.89 -17.91
N ASN A 15 -37.39 -14.02 -17.14
CA ASN A 15 -36.56 -14.44 -16.00
C ASN A 15 -37.36 -14.65 -14.70
N ARG A 16 -38.69 -14.79 -14.77
CA ARG A 16 -39.56 -15.11 -13.63
C ARG A 16 -39.92 -16.58 -13.68
N TYR A 17 -39.84 -17.29 -12.55
CA TYR A 17 -40.16 -18.72 -12.43
C TYR A 17 -41.37 -18.94 -11.51
N PRO A 18 -42.58 -18.43 -11.83
CA PRO A 18 -43.72 -18.47 -10.91
C PRO A 18 -44.30 -19.88 -10.76
N VAL A 19 -44.27 -20.70 -11.82
CA VAL A 19 -44.91 -22.03 -11.83
C VAL A 19 -44.03 -23.04 -11.10
N ARG A 20 -44.59 -23.78 -10.13
CA ARG A 20 -43.95 -24.95 -9.50
C ARG A 20 -44.24 -26.18 -10.36
N THR A 21 -43.21 -26.95 -10.67
CA THR A 21 -43.25 -28.05 -11.65
C THR A 21 -42.50 -29.26 -11.10
N SER A 22 -43.11 -30.45 -11.16
CA SER A 22 -42.48 -31.73 -10.83
C SER A 22 -41.58 -32.20 -11.99
N LEU A 23 -40.68 -33.16 -11.75
CA LEU A 23 -39.64 -33.54 -12.74
C LEU A 23 -40.24 -34.12 -14.02
N ASP A 24 -41.24 -34.98 -13.88
CA ASP A 24 -42.10 -35.57 -14.93
C ASP A 24 -42.81 -34.53 -15.82
N LYS A 25 -42.97 -33.29 -15.35
CA LYS A 25 -43.68 -32.20 -16.06
C LYS A 25 -42.72 -31.13 -16.60
N VAL A 26 -41.41 -31.37 -16.55
CA VAL A 26 -40.40 -30.49 -17.16
C VAL A 26 -40.36 -30.72 -18.66
N ARG A 27 -40.74 -29.72 -19.44
CA ARG A 27 -40.54 -29.72 -20.91
C ARG A 27 -39.11 -29.32 -21.25
N ALA A 28 -38.51 -30.00 -22.22
CA ALA A 28 -37.13 -29.75 -22.67
C ALA A 28 -36.92 -28.34 -23.26
N ASP A 29 -37.95 -27.74 -23.87
CA ASP A 29 -37.91 -26.40 -24.48
C ASP A 29 -38.08 -25.23 -23.48
N ARG A 30 -38.52 -25.54 -22.26
CA ARG A 30 -38.90 -24.54 -21.24
C ARG A 30 -37.82 -24.41 -20.18
N PRO A 31 -37.22 -23.21 -19.98
CA PRO A 31 -36.22 -23.01 -18.93
C PRO A 31 -36.78 -23.33 -17.53
N VAL A 32 -36.00 -24.07 -16.75
CA VAL A 32 -36.32 -24.45 -15.37
C VAL A 32 -35.20 -24.10 -14.40
N ALA A 33 -35.57 -23.94 -13.13
CA ALA A 33 -34.67 -23.84 -12.00
C ALA A 33 -35.02 -24.90 -10.94
N MET A 34 -34.01 -25.57 -10.43
CA MET A 34 -34.11 -26.55 -9.35
C MET A 34 -33.76 -25.87 -8.02
N HIS A 35 -34.62 -26.04 -7.01
CA HIS A 35 -34.30 -25.58 -5.66
C HIS A 35 -33.14 -26.40 -5.10
N LEU A 36 -32.15 -25.74 -4.50
CA LEU A 36 -30.99 -26.41 -3.92
C LEU A 36 -31.31 -27.00 -2.54
N PHE A 37 -32.21 -26.35 -1.79
CA PHE A 37 -32.63 -26.78 -0.45
C PHE A 37 -33.95 -27.56 -0.54
N PRO A 38 -34.07 -28.71 0.13
CA PRO A 38 -35.33 -29.44 0.21
C PRO A 38 -36.36 -28.68 1.07
N PRO A 39 -37.66 -28.88 0.83
CA PRO A 39 -38.70 -28.45 1.78
C PRO A 39 -38.54 -29.23 3.10
N GLY A 40 -38.88 -28.60 4.24
CA GLY A 40 -38.77 -29.20 5.58
C GLY A 40 -37.57 -28.73 6.41
N GLY A 41 -36.66 -27.94 5.82
CA GLY A 41 -35.53 -27.36 6.56
C GLY A 41 -34.27 -28.23 6.63
N GLU A 42 -34.29 -29.42 6.02
CA GLU A 42 -33.11 -30.26 5.84
C GLU A 42 -32.02 -29.57 4.99
N GLY A 43 -30.80 -30.06 5.16
CA GLY A 43 -29.64 -29.63 4.37
C GLY A 43 -29.74 -29.98 2.88
N PRO A 44 -29.10 -29.20 2.00
CA PRO A 44 -28.98 -29.57 0.59
C PRO A 44 -28.08 -30.81 0.46
N ARG A 45 -28.49 -31.78 -0.37
CA ARG A 45 -27.63 -32.90 -0.81
C ARG A 45 -26.87 -32.56 -2.10
N LEU A 46 -27.49 -31.77 -2.98
CA LEU A 46 -26.83 -31.22 -4.17
C LEU A 46 -26.38 -29.78 -3.90
N TRP A 47 -25.12 -29.49 -4.18
CA TRP A 47 -24.51 -28.18 -4.03
C TRP A 47 -23.96 -27.70 -5.37
N ALA A 48 -24.14 -26.41 -5.67
CA ALA A 48 -23.72 -25.86 -6.96
C ALA A 48 -23.18 -24.44 -6.83
N PHE A 49 -22.10 -24.17 -7.56
CA PHE A 49 -21.46 -22.86 -7.67
C PHE A 49 -21.84 -22.22 -9.01
N ASP A 50 -22.49 -21.05 -8.98
CA ASP A 50 -22.89 -20.29 -10.16
C ASP A 50 -21.85 -19.21 -10.48
N LEU A 51 -21.04 -19.39 -11.53
CA LEU A 51 -20.03 -18.44 -11.96
C LEU A 51 -20.57 -17.66 -13.18
N ASP A 52 -20.97 -16.40 -12.95
CA ASP A 52 -21.62 -15.56 -13.95
C ASP A 52 -20.61 -14.71 -14.74
N ALA A 53 -20.58 -14.93 -16.05
CA ALA A 53 -19.73 -14.19 -16.98
C ALA A 53 -20.04 -12.68 -17.05
N ALA A 54 -21.22 -12.22 -16.62
CA ALA A 54 -21.49 -10.79 -16.49
C ALA A 54 -20.69 -10.13 -15.35
N ARG A 55 -20.26 -10.89 -14.33
CA ARG A 55 -19.55 -10.38 -13.14
C ARG A 55 -18.06 -10.14 -13.36
N GLY A 56 -17.42 -10.90 -14.26
CA GLY A 56 -15.97 -10.82 -14.51
C GLY A 56 -15.50 -11.13 -15.93
N GLY A 57 -16.41 -11.45 -16.85
CA GLY A 57 -16.10 -11.89 -18.21
C GLY A 57 -15.83 -13.40 -18.31
N ARG A 58 -16.03 -13.94 -19.52
CA ARG A 58 -15.92 -15.39 -19.82
C ARG A 58 -14.57 -15.99 -19.39
N GLY A 59 -13.44 -15.38 -19.75
CA GLY A 59 -12.11 -15.90 -19.40
C GLY A 59 -11.81 -15.95 -17.90
N ALA A 60 -12.32 -14.98 -17.12
CA ALA A 60 -12.22 -15.03 -15.66
C ALA A 60 -13.10 -16.16 -15.09
N THR A 61 -14.32 -16.30 -15.61
CA THR A 61 -15.28 -17.34 -15.24
C THR A 61 -14.71 -18.75 -15.49
N GLU A 62 -14.13 -18.97 -16.66
CA GLU A 62 -13.50 -20.24 -17.06
C GLU A 62 -12.20 -20.53 -16.28
N SER A 63 -11.46 -19.50 -15.87
CA SER A 63 -10.31 -19.66 -14.97
C SER A 63 -10.74 -20.06 -13.56
N GLN A 64 -11.71 -19.35 -12.98
CA GLN A 64 -12.21 -19.59 -11.63
C GLN A 64 -12.95 -20.94 -11.52
N ALA A 65 -13.67 -21.36 -12.57
CA ALA A 65 -14.26 -22.69 -12.65
C ALA A 65 -13.18 -23.79 -12.57
N ARG A 66 -12.10 -23.69 -13.36
CA ARG A 66 -11.01 -24.68 -13.31
C ARG A 66 -10.29 -24.72 -11.96
N GLN A 67 -10.06 -23.57 -11.34
CA GLN A 67 -9.46 -23.48 -10.00
C GLN A 67 -10.35 -24.13 -8.93
N LEU A 68 -11.66 -23.89 -8.98
CA LEU A 68 -12.61 -24.46 -8.01
C LEU A 68 -12.83 -25.96 -8.25
N ALA A 69 -12.84 -26.43 -9.50
CA ALA A 69 -12.89 -27.85 -9.84
C ALA A 69 -11.64 -28.61 -9.36
N ALA A 70 -10.45 -27.99 -9.44
CA ALA A 70 -9.23 -28.55 -8.86
C ALA A 70 -9.34 -28.70 -7.34
N LEU A 71 -9.80 -27.66 -6.63
CA LEU A 71 -10.00 -27.71 -5.19
C LEU A 71 -11.04 -28.75 -4.76
N LEU A 72 -12.10 -28.94 -5.53
CA LEU A 72 -13.11 -29.99 -5.26
C LEU A 72 -12.47 -31.39 -5.36
N ARG A 73 -11.65 -31.65 -6.38
CA ARG A 73 -10.90 -32.91 -6.50
C ARG A 73 -9.89 -33.12 -5.37
N GLU A 74 -9.18 -32.07 -4.95
CA GLU A 74 -8.28 -32.11 -3.77
C GLU A 74 -9.02 -32.44 -2.46
N CYS A 75 -10.34 -32.20 -2.40
CA CYS A 75 -11.19 -32.53 -1.25
C CYS A 75 -11.88 -33.90 -1.36
N GLU A 76 -11.60 -34.68 -2.42
CA GLU A 76 -12.30 -35.91 -2.81
C GLU A 76 -13.81 -35.69 -3.06
N LEU A 77 -14.16 -34.58 -3.71
CA LEU A 77 -15.53 -34.24 -4.10
C LEU A 77 -15.68 -34.30 -5.63
N PRO A 78 -16.50 -35.21 -6.19
CA PRO A 78 -16.84 -35.20 -7.61
C PRO A 78 -17.46 -33.87 -8.03
N ALA A 79 -17.09 -33.38 -9.22
CA ALA A 79 -17.45 -32.03 -9.67
C ALA A 79 -17.79 -32.01 -11.17
N VAL A 80 -19.05 -31.78 -11.50
CA VAL A 80 -19.57 -31.70 -12.86
C VAL A 80 -19.61 -30.24 -13.33
N ALA A 81 -18.80 -29.92 -14.33
CA ALA A 81 -18.73 -28.58 -14.93
C ALA A 81 -19.73 -28.42 -16.09
N VAL A 82 -20.44 -27.28 -16.11
CA VAL A 82 -21.53 -26.99 -17.05
C VAL A 82 -21.40 -25.58 -17.61
N VAL A 83 -21.55 -25.39 -18.92
CA VAL A 83 -21.79 -24.07 -19.55
C VAL A 83 -23.23 -23.66 -19.31
N SER A 84 -23.48 -22.63 -18.49
CA SER A 84 -24.85 -22.30 -18.04
C SER A 84 -25.71 -21.55 -19.07
N GLY A 85 -25.11 -21.10 -20.16
CA GLY A 85 -25.79 -20.43 -21.28
C GLY A 85 -24.82 -19.73 -22.25
N PRO A 86 -25.35 -19.13 -23.34
CA PRO A 86 -24.57 -18.53 -24.43
C PRO A 86 -23.72 -17.33 -24.01
N SER A 87 -23.98 -16.73 -22.84
CA SER A 87 -23.12 -15.67 -22.25
C SER A 87 -21.77 -16.19 -21.73
N GLY A 88 -21.57 -17.51 -21.67
CA GLY A 88 -20.31 -18.12 -21.22
C GLY A 88 -20.17 -18.29 -19.71
N GLY A 89 -21.28 -18.23 -18.95
CA GLY A 89 -21.30 -18.61 -17.54
C GLY A 89 -20.91 -20.07 -17.30
N ARG A 90 -20.57 -20.43 -16.06
CA ARG A 90 -20.26 -21.80 -15.65
C ARG A 90 -20.99 -22.18 -14.37
N HIS A 91 -21.64 -23.34 -14.34
CA HIS A 91 -22.02 -23.98 -13.07
C HIS A 91 -21.03 -25.10 -12.75
N LEU A 92 -20.69 -25.28 -11.47
CA LEU A 92 -20.03 -26.48 -10.97
C LEU A 92 -20.96 -27.16 -9.98
N TRP A 93 -21.41 -28.37 -10.31
CA TRP A 93 -22.27 -29.20 -9.48
C TRP A 93 -21.46 -30.24 -8.73
N THR A 94 -21.81 -30.48 -7.46
CA THR A 94 -21.25 -31.54 -6.62
C THR A 94 -22.36 -32.05 -5.69
N ALA A 95 -22.24 -33.26 -5.19
CA ALA A 95 -23.24 -33.90 -4.35
C ALA A 95 -22.64 -34.41 -3.04
N CYS A 96 -23.45 -34.54 -2.00
CA CYS A 96 -23.10 -35.17 -0.75
C CYS A 96 -24.00 -36.38 -0.47
N GLU A 97 -23.39 -37.47 -0.02
CA GLU A 97 -24.08 -38.71 0.41
C GLU A 97 -25.18 -38.45 1.47
N ALA A 98 -25.00 -37.39 2.27
CA ALA A 98 -25.89 -36.96 3.34
C ALA A 98 -26.32 -35.49 3.16
N ALA A 99 -27.42 -35.10 3.80
CA ALA A 99 -27.85 -33.70 3.83
C ALA A 99 -26.81 -32.82 4.54
N LEU A 100 -26.30 -31.78 3.88
CA LEU A 100 -25.24 -30.92 4.44
C LEU A 100 -25.74 -30.17 5.69
N PRO A 101 -25.13 -30.35 6.88
CA PRO A 101 -25.53 -29.66 8.10
C PRO A 101 -25.54 -28.14 7.91
N GLN A 102 -26.51 -27.44 8.51
CA GLN A 102 -26.64 -25.99 8.38
C GLN A 102 -25.34 -25.25 8.74
N SER A 103 -24.61 -25.71 9.76
CA SER A 103 -23.31 -25.18 10.17
C SER A 103 -22.25 -25.26 9.05
N LEU A 104 -22.22 -26.35 8.29
CA LEU A 104 -21.32 -26.55 7.16
C LEU A 104 -21.71 -25.69 5.96
N VAL A 105 -23.02 -25.62 5.65
CA VAL A 105 -23.57 -24.71 4.63
C VAL A 105 -23.23 -23.25 4.95
N GLU A 106 -23.33 -22.84 6.21
CA GLU A 106 -22.96 -21.48 6.66
C GLU A 106 -21.47 -21.18 6.55
N ARG A 107 -20.60 -22.17 6.81
CA ARG A 107 -19.14 -22.05 6.61
C ARG A 107 -18.80 -21.87 5.13
N LEU A 108 -19.35 -22.72 4.25
CA LEU A 108 -19.20 -22.61 2.79
C LEU A 108 -19.69 -21.25 2.27
N ARG A 109 -20.93 -20.86 2.61
CA ARG A 109 -21.50 -19.53 2.29
C ARG A 109 -20.59 -18.38 2.73
N ARG A 110 -20.03 -18.45 3.95
CA ARG A 110 -19.19 -17.40 4.54
C ARG A 110 -17.84 -17.28 3.83
N ALA A 111 -17.15 -18.41 3.61
CA ALA A 111 -15.86 -18.44 2.94
C ALA A 111 -15.97 -17.98 1.48
N CYS A 112 -16.91 -18.54 0.72
CA CYS A 112 -17.18 -18.12 -0.66
C CYS A 112 -17.59 -16.64 -0.77
N ARG A 113 -18.34 -16.10 0.20
CA ARG A 113 -18.66 -14.66 0.23
C ARG A 113 -17.42 -13.78 0.36
N MET A 114 -16.45 -14.18 1.17
CA MET A 114 -15.17 -13.47 1.30
C MET A 114 -14.33 -13.57 0.02
N LEU A 115 -14.29 -14.75 -0.61
CA LEU A 115 -13.58 -14.97 -1.88
C LEU A 115 -14.22 -14.24 -3.07
N ALA A 116 -15.56 -14.15 -3.12
CA ALA A 116 -16.29 -13.40 -4.15
C ALA A 116 -16.16 -11.87 -3.98
N ALA A 117 -16.06 -11.39 -2.74
CA ALA A 117 -15.82 -9.98 -2.43
C ALA A 117 -14.34 -9.55 -2.57
N SER A 118 -13.43 -10.47 -2.90
CA SER A 118 -11.99 -10.19 -2.98
C SER A 118 -11.65 -9.42 -4.27
N PRO A 119 -10.86 -8.32 -4.20
CA PRO A 119 -10.52 -7.54 -5.38
C PRO A 119 -9.57 -8.31 -6.30
N ALA A 120 -9.82 -8.24 -7.62
CA ALA A 120 -8.89 -8.71 -8.63
C ALA A 120 -7.52 -8.01 -8.45
N GLY A 121 -6.48 -8.79 -8.14
CA GLY A 121 -5.15 -8.28 -7.75
C GLY A 121 -4.72 -8.60 -6.31
N ALA A 122 -5.55 -9.28 -5.50
CA ALA A 122 -5.06 -9.95 -4.29
C ALA A 122 -4.06 -11.06 -4.66
N VAL A 123 -3.01 -11.26 -3.85
CA VAL A 123 -2.01 -12.34 -4.01
C VAL A 123 -2.56 -13.68 -3.49
N ALA A 124 -3.84 -13.94 -3.78
CA ALA A 124 -4.55 -15.13 -3.35
C ALA A 124 -4.45 -16.21 -4.43
N ARG A 125 -4.19 -17.45 -4.02
CA ARG A 125 -4.08 -18.60 -4.94
C ARG A 125 -5.43 -18.96 -5.59
N LEU A 126 -6.54 -18.54 -4.97
CA LEU A 126 -7.91 -18.74 -5.43
C LEU A 126 -8.69 -17.42 -5.32
N SER A 127 -9.42 -17.05 -6.37
CA SER A 127 -10.36 -15.92 -6.38
C SER A 127 -11.68 -16.37 -6.98
N LEU A 128 -12.81 -15.98 -6.39
CA LEU A 128 -14.15 -16.39 -6.84
C LEU A 128 -15.01 -15.18 -7.22
N SER A 129 -14.40 -14.14 -7.79
CA SER A 129 -15.07 -12.86 -8.10
C SER A 129 -16.21 -12.95 -9.13
N THR A 130 -16.33 -14.06 -9.86
CA THR A 130 -17.47 -14.33 -10.77
C THR A 130 -18.62 -15.08 -10.10
N LEU A 131 -18.46 -15.55 -8.87
CA LEU A 131 -19.47 -16.33 -8.16
C LEU A 131 -20.71 -15.49 -7.80
N ASP A 132 -21.88 -16.01 -8.17
CA ASP A 132 -23.17 -15.62 -7.63
C ASP A 132 -23.52 -16.49 -6.42
N LEU A 133 -23.85 -15.84 -5.31
CA LEU A 133 -24.24 -16.46 -4.05
C LEU A 133 -25.77 -16.51 -3.90
N THR A 134 -26.51 -15.86 -4.80
CA THR A 134 -27.98 -15.75 -4.78
C THR A 134 -28.69 -17.12 -4.74
N PRO A 135 -28.23 -18.18 -5.43
CA PRO A 135 -28.81 -19.51 -5.28
C PRO A 135 -28.76 -20.05 -3.84
N TRP A 136 -27.89 -19.51 -2.97
CA TRP A 136 -27.72 -19.94 -1.59
C TRP A 136 -28.31 -18.98 -0.55
N THR A 137 -28.80 -17.79 -0.90
CA THR A 137 -29.16 -16.77 0.11
C THR A 137 -30.45 -17.05 0.88
N ASN A 138 -31.38 -17.77 0.28
CA ASN A 138 -32.68 -18.11 0.87
C ASN A 138 -32.95 -19.60 0.65
N ALA A 139 -33.21 -20.37 1.70
CA ALA A 139 -33.51 -21.80 1.55
C ALA A 139 -34.80 -22.04 0.75
N ASN A 140 -35.82 -21.21 0.96
CA ASN A 140 -37.14 -21.39 0.35
C ASN A 140 -37.18 -21.02 -1.14
N THR A 141 -36.27 -20.16 -1.61
CA THR A 141 -36.26 -19.66 -3.00
C THR A 141 -34.94 -19.83 -3.74
N GLY A 142 -33.90 -20.34 -3.06
CA GLY A 142 -32.58 -20.56 -3.61
C GLY A 142 -32.60 -21.70 -4.63
N ALA A 143 -32.43 -21.34 -5.89
CA ALA A 143 -32.53 -22.26 -7.01
C ALA A 143 -31.48 -21.97 -8.07
N LEU A 144 -31.00 -23.02 -8.74
CA LEU A 144 -30.09 -22.93 -9.88
C LEU A 144 -30.57 -23.84 -11.00
N ARG A 145 -30.20 -23.54 -12.25
CA ARG A 145 -30.59 -24.34 -13.41
C ARG A 145 -29.68 -25.60 -13.52
N PRO A 146 -30.26 -26.82 -13.49
CA PRO A 146 -29.50 -28.06 -13.56
C PRO A 146 -28.83 -28.25 -14.93
N PRO A 147 -27.89 -29.20 -15.06
CA PRO A 147 -27.38 -29.65 -16.37
C PRO A 147 -28.53 -30.02 -17.33
N GLY A 148 -28.32 -29.86 -18.64
CA GLY A 148 -29.29 -30.18 -19.70
C GLY A 148 -30.47 -29.21 -19.85
N ALA A 149 -30.82 -28.42 -18.84
CA ALA A 149 -32.01 -27.55 -18.90
C ALA A 149 -31.84 -26.34 -19.85
N ALA A 150 -32.92 -26.02 -20.58
CA ALA A 150 -32.96 -24.93 -21.57
C ALA A 150 -32.62 -23.54 -20.99
N HIS A 151 -32.03 -22.69 -21.83
CA HIS A 151 -31.73 -21.30 -21.53
C HIS A 151 -32.75 -20.36 -22.22
N ARG A 152 -33.18 -19.31 -21.51
CA ARG A 152 -34.19 -18.34 -21.96
C ARG A 152 -33.87 -17.57 -23.25
N SER A 153 -32.63 -17.65 -23.71
CA SER A 153 -32.10 -17.02 -24.94
C SER A 153 -31.64 -18.05 -25.97
N GLY A 154 -32.15 -19.28 -25.90
CA GLY A 154 -31.72 -20.40 -26.74
C GLY A 154 -30.52 -21.16 -26.16
N GLY A 155 -30.37 -22.42 -26.59
CA GLY A 155 -29.39 -23.38 -26.07
C GLY A 155 -29.81 -24.04 -24.75
N HIS A 156 -28.98 -24.95 -24.26
CA HIS A 156 -29.16 -25.69 -23.01
C HIS A 156 -27.93 -25.53 -22.09
N ALA A 157 -28.05 -25.95 -20.84
CA ALA A 157 -26.94 -25.99 -19.90
C ALA A 157 -26.02 -27.19 -20.20
N ALA A 158 -25.07 -27.02 -21.13
CA ALA A 158 -24.24 -28.10 -21.67
C ALA A 158 -23.11 -28.53 -20.71
N LEU A 159 -22.85 -29.83 -20.62
CA LEU A 159 -21.69 -30.37 -19.89
C LEU A 159 -20.37 -29.95 -20.56
N VAL A 160 -19.29 -29.87 -19.78
CA VAL A 160 -17.96 -29.45 -20.27
C VAL A 160 -16.99 -30.63 -20.34
N ASP A 161 -16.82 -31.33 -19.20
CA ASP A 161 -15.76 -32.33 -19.00
C ASP A 161 -16.30 -33.76 -18.83
N HIS A 162 -17.63 -33.96 -18.92
CA HIS A 162 -18.33 -35.22 -18.66
C HIS A 162 -19.38 -35.47 -19.76
N ASP A 163 -19.63 -36.73 -20.08
CA ASP A 163 -20.89 -37.14 -20.71
C ASP A 163 -22.04 -37.22 -19.67
N VAL A 164 -23.24 -37.62 -20.12
CA VAL A 164 -24.43 -37.66 -19.26
C VAL A 164 -24.29 -38.71 -18.15
N ASP A 165 -23.77 -39.88 -18.47
CA ASP A 165 -23.68 -41.00 -17.53
C ASP A 165 -22.59 -40.72 -16.49
N GLN A 166 -21.42 -40.24 -16.91
CA GLN A 166 -20.36 -39.75 -16.02
C GLN A 166 -20.84 -38.62 -15.10
N ALA A 167 -21.69 -37.71 -15.60
CA ALA A 167 -22.26 -36.64 -14.79
C ALA A 167 -23.30 -37.15 -13.78
N VAL A 168 -24.09 -38.16 -14.16
CA VAL A 168 -25.02 -38.85 -13.25
C VAL A 168 -24.25 -39.62 -12.19
N ASP A 169 -23.24 -40.41 -12.54
CA ASP A 169 -22.43 -41.20 -11.62
C ASP A 169 -21.70 -40.31 -10.60
N ALA A 170 -21.11 -39.20 -11.06
CA ALA A 170 -20.43 -38.23 -10.20
C ALA A 170 -21.38 -37.58 -9.17
N LEU A 171 -22.62 -37.28 -9.55
CA LEU A 171 -23.61 -36.65 -8.67
C LEU A 171 -24.45 -37.65 -7.87
N SER A 172 -24.53 -38.91 -8.30
CA SER A 172 -25.19 -40.01 -7.57
C SER A 172 -24.28 -40.58 -6.49
N SER A 173 -23.00 -40.79 -6.80
CA SER A 173 -21.98 -41.19 -5.83
C SER A 173 -21.72 -40.08 -4.81
N GLY A 174 -21.58 -38.84 -5.30
CA GLY A 174 -21.27 -37.67 -4.49
C GLY A 174 -19.97 -37.80 -3.70
N GLY A 175 -19.83 -36.95 -2.69
CA GLY A 175 -18.70 -36.97 -1.76
C GLY A 175 -19.16 -37.01 -0.30
N THR A 176 -18.22 -37.34 0.58
CA THR A 176 -18.52 -37.49 2.01
C THR A 176 -18.69 -36.14 2.72
N LEU A 177 -19.38 -36.15 3.87
CA LEU A 177 -19.43 -34.97 4.75
C LEU A 177 -18.02 -34.45 5.11
N ARG A 178 -17.07 -35.38 5.32
CA ARG A 178 -15.65 -35.07 5.57
C ARG A 178 -14.98 -34.36 4.38
N GLY A 179 -15.36 -34.71 3.15
CA GLY A 179 -14.94 -34.00 1.93
C GLY A 179 -15.42 -32.54 1.92
N PHE A 180 -16.69 -32.30 2.25
CA PHE A 180 -17.22 -30.94 2.36
C PHE A 180 -16.61 -30.15 3.54
N ASP A 181 -16.26 -30.81 4.64
CA ASP A 181 -15.53 -30.19 5.75
C ASP A 181 -14.11 -29.75 5.36
N ARG A 182 -13.39 -30.57 4.58
CA ARG A 182 -12.10 -30.20 3.97
C ARG A 182 -12.25 -29.03 3.01
N LEU A 183 -13.26 -29.05 2.13
CA LEU A 183 -13.58 -27.96 1.21
C LEU A 183 -13.85 -26.65 1.98
N ALA A 184 -14.68 -26.70 3.03
CA ALA A 184 -14.95 -25.54 3.86
C ALA A 184 -13.69 -25.02 4.55
N ALA A 185 -12.85 -25.90 5.11
CA ALA A 185 -11.59 -25.51 5.73
C ALA A 185 -10.59 -24.87 4.74
N ALA A 186 -10.49 -25.39 3.51
CA ALA A 186 -9.61 -24.87 2.46
C ALA A 186 -10.11 -23.52 1.92
N LEU A 187 -11.41 -23.39 1.63
CA LEU A 187 -12.03 -22.12 1.24
C LEU A 187 -11.89 -21.07 2.33
N GLU A 188 -12.04 -21.44 3.61
CA GLU A 188 -11.76 -20.55 4.74
C GLU A 188 -10.26 -20.19 4.82
N GLY A 189 -9.35 -21.11 4.50
CA GLY A 189 -7.91 -20.87 4.37
C GLY A 189 -7.62 -19.76 3.36
N HIS A 190 -8.08 -19.92 2.12
CA HIS A 190 -7.94 -18.89 1.09
C HIS A 190 -8.69 -17.60 1.43
N ALA A 191 -9.85 -17.67 2.08
CA ALA A 191 -10.56 -16.48 2.55
C ALA A 191 -9.77 -15.71 3.63
N ARG A 192 -9.06 -16.42 4.53
CA ARG A 192 -8.13 -15.81 5.50
C ARG A 192 -6.92 -15.20 4.78
N GLU A 193 -6.39 -15.84 3.73
CA GLU A 193 -5.31 -15.29 2.90
C GLU A 193 -5.75 -14.00 2.18
N CYS A 194 -6.92 -13.99 1.53
CA CYS A 194 -7.54 -12.79 0.96
C CYS A 194 -7.80 -11.69 2.01
N ALA A 195 -8.11 -12.08 3.25
CA ALA A 195 -8.33 -11.16 4.36
C ALA A 195 -7.03 -10.67 5.05
N ARG A 196 -5.86 -11.24 4.72
CA ARG A 196 -4.58 -10.63 5.12
C ARG A 196 -4.39 -9.34 4.29
N PRO A 197 -4.06 -8.21 4.93
CA PRO A 197 -4.14 -6.92 4.26
C PRO A 197 -3.05 -6.72 3.19
N ALA A 198 -3.45 -6.78 1.93
CA ALA A 198 -3.13 -5.72 0.97
C ALA A 198 -4.27 -4.66 1.02
N PRO A 199 -3.99 -3.35 0.80
CA PRO A 199 -4.90 -2.28 1.21
C PRO A 199 -6.16 -2.10 0.35
N ALA A 200 -7.26 -1.70 1.00
CA ALA A 200 -8.64 -1.61 0.49
C ALA A 200 -8.98 -0.24 -0.20
N PRO A 201 -10.25 0.07 -0.61
CA PRO A 201 -11.43 -0.74 -0.97
C PRO A 201 -12.05 -0.34 -2.35
N ARG A 202 -13.22 -0.88 -2.74
CA ARG A 202 -14.06 -0.42 -3.87
C ARG A 202 -15.41 0.19 -3.43
N LEU A 203 -15.99 1.03 -4.31
CA LEU A 203 -17.29 1.72 -4.22
C LEU A 203 -18.35 1.07 -5.14
N GLY A 204 -19.63 1.46 -4.98
CA GLY A 204 -20.79 0.94 -5.71
C GLY A 204 -21.09 1.57 -7.09
N SER A 205 -22.26 1.16 -7.63
CA SER A 205 -22.63 1.01 -9.05
C SER A 205 -22.95 2.28 -9.87
N PRO A 206 -23.04 2.18 -11.22
CA PRO A 206 -23.32 3.29 -12.13
C PRO A 206 -24.74 3.27 -12.74
N GLU A 207 -25.23 4.45 -13.13
CA GLU A 207 -26.37 4.61 -14.06
C GLU A 207 -26.17 5.88 -14.90
N ARG A 208 -26.83 5.96 -16.07
CA ARG A 208 -26.81 7.05 -17.08
C ARG A 208 -25.53 7.27 -17.90
N ALA A 209 -25.60 6.90 -19.18
CA ALA A 209 -24.79 7.45 -20.27
C ALA A 209 -25.46 7.22 -21.65
N ALA A 210 -26.58 7.90 -21.91
CA ALA A 210 -27.25 7.93 -23.22
C ALA A 210 -27.39 9.39 -23.65
N ALA A 211 -26.58 9.85 -24.62
CA ALA A 211 -26.52 11.27 -25.01
C ALA A 211 -25.96 11.61 -26.41
N SER A 212 -25.60 10.64 -27.28
CA SER A 212 -24.91 10.97 -28.55
C SER A 212 -25.36 10.24 -29.83
N GLY A 213 -26.43 9.44 -29.79
CA GLY A 213 -27.10 8.88 -30.99
C GLY A 213 -26.32 7.89 -31.89
N ARG A 214 -24.99 7.87 -31.82
CA ARG A 214 -24.10 7.08 -32.69
C ARG A 214 -23.71 5.77 -32.00
N ARG A 215 -23.81 4.62 -32.70
CA ARG A 215 -23.41 3.31 -32.17
C ARG A 215 -21.88 3.22 -32.07
N LEU A 216 -21.33 3.48 -30.89
CA LEU A 216 -19.91 3.29 -30.62
C LEU A 216 -19.52 1.79 -30.59
N PRO A 217 -18.34 1.41 -31.10
CA PRO A 217 -17.87 0.04 -31.00
C PRO A 217 -17.76 -0.47 -29.56
N PRO A 218 -18.05 -1.77 -29.28
CA PRO A 218 -17.96 -2.33 -27.93
C PRO A 218 -16.59 -2.15 -27.24
N SER A 219 -15.51 -2.07 -28.02
CA SER A 219 -14.16 -1.76 -27.53
C SER A 219 -14.08 -0.38 -26.86
N VAL A 220 -14.68 0.64 -27.47
CA VAL A 220 -14.71 2.03 -26.94
C VAL A 220 -15.61 2.11 -25.70
N LEU A 221 -16.74 1.41 -25.70
CA LEU A 221 -17.66 1.33 -24.56
C LEU A 221 -17.06 0.59 -23.34
N GLY A 222 -16.11 -0.32 -23.57
CA GLY A 222 -15.44 -1.09 -22.51
C GLY A 222 -14.58 -0.25 -21.56
N HIS A 223 -14.07 0.92 -21.99
CA HIS A 223 -13.14 1.73 -21.20
C HIS A 223 -13.79 2.52 -20.05
N GLY A 224 -15.13 2.58 -19.96
CA GLY A 224 -15.87 3.38 -18.98
C GLY A 224 -16.35 2.67 -17.71
N ARG A 225 -15.83 1.49 -17.35
CA ARG A 225 -16.37 0.65 -16.26
C ARG A 225 -15.92 1.06 -14.84
N GLY A 226 -16.29 2.27 -14.43
CA GLY A 226 -16.09 2.83 -13.07
C GLY A 226 -16.80 4.18 -12.91
N ARG A 227 -16.55 4.93 -11.82
CA ARG A 227 -16.96 6.36 -11.74
C ARG A 227 -16.13 7.17 -12.75
N VAL A 228 -16.61 7.28 -13.99
CA VAL A 228 -15.98 8.05 -15.06
C VAL A 228 -16.28 9.53 -14.85
N VAL A 229 -15.24 10.36 -14.76
CA VAL A 229 -15.36 11.78 -15.13
C VAL A 229 -15.27 11.80 -16.64
N GLN A 230 -16.40 11.97 -17.33
CA GLN A 230 -16.38 12.20 -18.78
C GLN A 230 -15.58 13.49 -19.02
N ARG A 231 -14.50 13.39 -19.80
CA ARG A 231 -13.83 14.59 -20.30
C ARG A 231 -14.76 15.23 -21.32
N GLN A 232 -15.01 16.53 -21.20
CA GLN A 232 -15.83 17.26 -22.15
C GLN A 232 -15.15 17.21 -23.53
N ILE A 233 -15.92 16.79 -24.53
CA ILE A 233 -15.52 16.86 -25.94
C ILE A 233 -15.92 18.25 -26.45
N VAL A 234 -15.03 18.86 -27.22
CA VAL A 234 -15.24 20.11 -27.95
C VAL A 234 -14.99 19.85 -29.44
N LEU A 235 -15.65 20.58 -30.32
CA LEU A 235 -15.39 20.50 -31.76
C LEU A 235 -14.20 21.39 -32.11
N GLY A 236 -13.29 20.90 -32.95
CA GLY A 236 -12.18 21.69 -33.49
C GLY A 236 -12.69 22.78 -34.43
N SER A 237 -12.17 24.00 -34.27
CA SER A 237 -12.65 25.21 -34.95
C SER A 237 -12.37 25.28 -36.46
N GLY A 238 -11.65 24.30 -37.04
CA GLY A 238 -11.40 24.22 -38.49
C GLY A 238 -12.07 23.00 -39.14
N SER A 239 -11.81 21.80 -38.63
CA SER A 239 -12.25 20.54 -39.25
C SER A 239 -13.62 20.02 -38.78
N GLY A 240 -14.21 20.62 -37.74
CA GLY A 240 -15.44 20.12 -37.11
C GLY A 240 -15.28 18.78 -36.37
N LEU A 241 -14.07 18.21 -36.33
CA LEU A 241 -13.80 16.94 -35.67
C LEU A 241 -13.62 17.09 -34.14
N PRO A 242 -13.94 16.07 -33.35
CA PRO A 242 -13.92 16.17 -31.89
C PRO A 242 -12.49 16.22 -31.33
N ALA A 243 -12.31 16.94 -30.22
CA ALA A 243 -11.11 16.97 -29.39
C ALA A 243 -11.50 17.01 -27.90
N LEU A 244 -10.57 16.71 -27.00
CA LEU A 244 -10.81 16.81 -25.55
C LEU A 244 -10.52 18.21 -25.02
N SER A 245 -11.36 18.74 -24.14
CA SER A 245 -11.12 20.03 -23.50
C SER A 245 -9.95 19.99 -22.51
N GLY A 246 -9.13 21.04 -22.55
CA GLY A 246 -7.97 21.24 -21.67
C GLY A 246 -6.68 20.60 -22.21
N ARG A 247 -5.78 21.44 -22.74
CA ARG A 247 -4.48 21.05 -23.31
C ARG A 247 -3.51 20.56 -22.24
N ARG A 248 -2.72 19.53 -22.56
CA ARG A 248 -1.70 18.92 -21.68
C ARG A 248 -0.49 18.43 -22.50
N PRO A 249 0.72 18.32 -21.92
CA PRO A 249 1.82 17.63 -22.58
C PRO A 249 1.49 16.17 -22.91
N VAL A 250 1.96 15.67 -24.06
CA VAL A 250 1.90 14.25 -24.40
C VAL A 250 2.77 13.48 -23.39
N SER A 251 2.23 12.41 -22.80
CA SER A 251 2.98 11.58 -21.84
C SER A 251 4.25 10.97 -22.47
N GLY A 252 5.31 10.74 -21.67
CA GLY A 252 6.55 10.13 -22.16
C GLY A 252 6.36 8.79 -22.88
N ALA A 253 5.44 7.94 -22.38
CA ALA A 253 5.06 6.70 -23.06
C ALA A 253 4.36 6.95 -24.42
N GLY A 254 3.57 8.03 -24.53
CA GLY A 254 2.97 8.46 -25.79
C GLY A 254 4.00 8.99 -26.79
N LEU A 255 4.94 9.83 -26.34
CA LEU A 255 6.07 10.31 -27.14
C LEU A 255 6.95 9.15 -27.62
N GLY A 256 7.21 8.16 -26.76
CA GLY A 256 7.92 6.93 -27.12
C GLY A 256 7.20 6.13 -28.21
N LYS A 257 5.86 6.10 -28.23
CA LYS A 257 5.10 5.50 -29.33
C LYS A 257 5.21 6.33 -30.61
N LEU A 258 5.08 7.65 -30.55
CA LEU A 258 5.19 8.54 -31.71
C LEU A 258 6.57 8.46 -32.38
N ARG A 259 7.65 8.35 -31.60
CA ARG A 259 9.04 8.30 -32.08
C ARG A 259 9.55 6.91 -32.45
N ARG A 260 8.84 5.84 -32.11
CA ARG A 260 9.27 4.47 -32.43
C ARG A 260 9.10 4.18 -33.93
N ARG A 261 10.22 3.95 -34.62
CA ARG A 261 10.24 3.26 -35.91
C ARG A 261 9.90 1.78 -35.69
N LEU A 262 9.06 1.22 -36.57
CA LEU A 262 8.69 -0.19 -36.56
C LEU A 262 9.30 -0.89 -37.77
N PRO A 263 9.68 -2.18 -37.64
CA PRO A 263 9.99 -3.02 -38.80
C PRO A 263 8.87 -3.00 -39.85
N PRO A 264 9.16 -3.14 -41.15
CA PRO A 264 8.16 -3.05 -42.22
C PRO A 264 7.00 -4.07 -42.11
N ASP A 265 7.31 -5.24 -41.56
CA ASP A 265 6.46 -6.42 -41.38
C ASP A 265 5.63 -6.41 -40.09
N ALA A 266 5.94 -5.51 -39.15
CA ALA A 266 5.22 -5.41 -37.87
C ALA A 266 3.77 -4.91 -38.03
N ASP A 267 2.95 -5.10 -37.00
CA ASP A 267 1.63 -4.46 -36.92
C ASP A 267 1.76 -2.97 -36.54
N HIS A 268 1.69 -2.11 -37.54
CA HIS A 268 1.69 -0.66 -37.34
C HIS A 268 0.32 -0.14 -36.87
N SER A 269 -0.77 -0.90 -37.05
CA SER A 269 -2.13 -0.43 -36.75
C SER A 269 -2.39 -0.32 -35.25
N ALA A 270 -2.09 -1.35 -34.47
CA ALA A 270 -2.21 -1.33 -33.01
C ALA A 270 -1.25 -0.32 -32.36
N HIS A 271 -0.06 -0.14 -32.94
CA HIS A 271 0.92 0.83 -32.45
C HIS A 271 0.50 2.27 -32.74
N ALA A 272 0.07 2.57 -33.97
CA ALA A 272 -0.43 3.88 -34.37
C ALA A 272 -1.70 4.28 -33.60
N TRP A 273 -2.62 3.34 -33.35
CA TRP A 273 -3.74 3.54 -32.44
C TRP A 273 -3.27 3.95 -31.03
N GLY A 274 -2.25 3.26 -30.51
CA GLY A 274 -1.64 3.57 -29.22
C GLY A 274 -0.96 4.95 -29.14
N ALA A 275 -0.48 5.49 -30.27
CA ALA A 275 0.07 6.83 -30.38
C ALA A 275 -1.06 7.89 -30.52
N LEU A 276 -2.06 7.61 -31.35
CA LEU A 276 -3.22 8.48 -31.60
C LEU A 276 -4.04 8.70 -30.31
N LEU A 277 -4.24 7.65 -29.51
CA LEU A 277 -4.91 7.73 -28.21
C LEU A 277 -4.13 8.60 -27.21
N ALA A 278 -2.79 8.62 -27.28
CA ALA A 278 -1.97 9.48 -26.44
C ALA A 278 -2.08 10.97 -26.85
N LEU A 279 -2.18 11.25 -28.16
CA LEU A 279 -2.44 12.59 -28.70
C LEU A 279 -3.84 13.10 -28.31
N ALA A 280 -4.86 12.25 -28.41
CA ALA A 280 -6.21 12.58 -27.96
C ALA A 280 -6.25 12.94 -26.47
N LEU A 281 -5.57 12.15 -25.61
CA LEU A 281 -5.47 12.41 -24.17
C LEU A 281 -4.76 13.71 -23.78
N SER A 282 -3.94 14.29 -24.66
CA SER A 282 -3.30 15.61 -24.48
C SER A 282 -4.17 16.80 -24.89
N GLY A 283 -5.36 16.58 -25.49
CA GLY A 283 -6.19 17.68 -25.99
C GLY A 283 -5.58 18.39 -27.20
N VAL A 284 -4.84 17.64 -28.04
CA VAL A 284 -4.35 18.06 -29.36
C VAL A 284 -5.52 18.03 -30.35
N THR A 285 -5.57 18.93 -31.33
CA THR A 285 -6.64 18.96 -32.34
C THR A 285 -6.35 18.08 -33.57
N PHE A 286 -7.36 17.76 -34.37
CA PHE A 286 -7.16 16.96 -35.59
C PHE A 286 -6.18 17.61 -36.57
N GLU A 287 -6.23 18.94 -36.72
CA GLU A 287 -5.36 19.73 -37.59
C GLU A 287 -3.90 19.70 -37.12
N GLU A 288 -3.67 19.70 -35.80
CA GLU A 288 -2.34 19.51 -35.21
C GLU A 288 -1.81 18.08 -35.48
N VAL A 289 -2.67 17.05 -35.42
CA VAL A 289 -2.28 15.67 -35.75
C VAL A 289 -2.01 15.51 -37.25
N GLU A 290 -2.81 16.12 -38.13
CA GLU A 290 -2.57 16.10 -39.57
C GLU A 290 -1.25 16.82 -39.94
N ARG A 291 -0.93 17.92 -39.24
CA ARG A 291 0.37 18.60 -39.36
C ARG A 291 1.53 17.70 -38.91
N GLN A 292 1.37 17.00 -37.78
CA GLN A 292 2.37 16.02 -37.31
C GLN A 292 2.54 14.85 -38.28
N LEU A 293 1.46 14.38 -38.92
CA LEU A 293 1.53 13.30 -39.90
C LEU A 293 2.40 13.65 -41.12
N ARG A 294 2.45 14.93 -41.51
CA ARG A 294 3.34 15.41 -42.59
C ARG A 294 4.84 15.31 -42.23
N ASP A 295 5.21 15.31 -40.95
CA ASP A 295 6.59 15.10 -40.49
C ASP A 295 6.85 13.60 -40.16
N ALA A 296 7.31 12.87 -41.17
CA ALA A 296 7.71 11.46 -41.06
C ALA A 296 9.01 11.23 -40.27
N CYS A 297 9.84 12.26 -40.09
CA CYS A 297 11.08 12.17 -39.33
C CYS A 297 10.80 12.18 -37.82
N SER A 298 9.92 13.07 -37.36
CA SER A 298 9.56 13.21 -35.93
C SER A 298 8.47 12.24 -35.47
N THR A 299 7.61 11.74 -36.38
CA THR A 299 6.48 10.85 -36.02
C THR A 299 6.42 9.52 -36.81
N PRO A 300 7.49 8.70 -36.82
CA PRO A 300 7.46 7.38 -37.46
C PRO A 300 6.43 6.41 -36.87
N GLY A 301 5.97 6.61 -35.63
CA GLY A 301 4.92 5.79 -35.02
C GLY A 301 3.53 5.94 -35.65
N LEU A 302 3.33 6.90 -36.55
CA LEU A 302 2.08 7.13 -37.30
C LEU A 302 2.08 6.49 -38.71
N GLU A 303 3.08 5.66 -39.03
CA GLU A 303 3.32 5.12 -40.38
C GLU A 303 2.14 4.33 -40.98
N TYR A 304 1.29 3.73 -40.14
CA TYR A 304 0.02 3.09 -40.57
C TYR A 304 -0.89 4.00 -41.41
N PHE A 305 -0.89 5.31 -41.12
CA PHE A 305 -1.66 6.31 -41.85
C PHE A 305 -0.98 6.77 -43.14
N ARG A 306 0.35 6.59 -43.27
CA ARG A 306 1.13 6.96 -44.47
C ARG A 306 1.20 5.84 -45.50
N SER A 307 1.31 4.58 -45.07
CA SER A 307 1.51 3.44 -45.96
C SER A 307 0.64 2.23 -45.60
N SER A 308 0.27 1.46 -46.63
CA SER A 308 -0.40 0.16 -46.54
C SER A 308 0.63 -0.96 -46.71
N ARG A 309 0.28 -2.19 -46.28
CA ARG A 309 1.10 -3.39 -46.52
C ARG A 309 0.56 -4.13 -47.74
N GLY A 310 1.42 -4.42 -48.70
CA GLY A 310 1.15 -5.22 -49.88
C GLY A 310 2.17 -6.35 -50.07
N PRO A 311 2.08 -7.13 -51.16
CA PRO A 311 2.94 -8.29 -51.41
C PRO A 311 4.44 -7.95 -51.51
N GLY A 312 4.78 -6.76 -52.04
CA GLY A 312 6.15 -6.27 -52.19
C GLY A 312 6.66 -5.38 -51.05
N GLY A 313 5.99 -5.36 -49.88
CA GLY A 313 6.38 -4.51 -48.75
C GLY A 313 5.35 -3.41 -48.43
N ARG A 314 5.80 -2.20 -48.10
CA ARG A 314 4.93 -1.07 -47.78
C ARG A 314 4.82 -0.08 -48.92
N SER A 315 3.60 0.24 -49.32
CA SER A 315 3.29 1.20 -50.39
C SER A 315 2.62 2.46 -49.81
N PRO A 316 2.95 3.67 -50.28
CA PRO A 316 2.27 4.90 -49.83
C PRO A 316 0.76 4.85 -50.07
N ARG A 317 -0.02 5.41 -49.14
CA ARG A 317 -1.46 5.63 -49.29
C ARG A 317 -1.73 6.93 -50.04
N GLY A 318 -2.85 6.99 -50.76
CA GLY A 318 -3.31 8.24 -51.37
C GLY A 318 -3.66 9.30 -50.30
N VAL A 319 -3.47 10.58 -50.59
CA VAL A 319 -3.69 11.68 -49.64
C VAL A 319 -5.12 11.66 -49.04
N GLN A 320 -6.12 11.43 -49.88
CA GLN A 320 -7.53 11.36 -49.46
C GLN A 320 -7.82 10.10 -48.61
N GLU A 321 -7.22 8.97 -48.98
CA GLU A 321 -7.34 7.70 -48.25
C GLU A 321 -6.71 7.82 -46.84
N SER A 322 -5.52 8.42 -46.77
CA SER A 322 -4.79 8.69 -45.54
C SER A 322 -5.60 9.60 -44.60
N ARG A 323 -6.09 10.74 -45.10
CA ARG A 323 -6.93 11.69 -44.33
C ARG A 323 -8.24 11.06 -43.87
N GLY A 324 -8.92 10.31 -44.74
CA GLY A 324 -10.17 9.61 -44.42
C GLY A 324 -9.99 8.45 -43.43
N LEU A 325 -8.84 7.78 -43.42
CA LEU A 325 -8.47 6.80 -42.40
C LEU A 325 -8.14 7.45 -41.06
N LEU A 326 -7.34 8.53 -41.07
CA LEU A 326 -6.97 9.29 -39.88
C LEU A 326 -8.20 9.88 -39.18
N ALA A 327 -9.12 10.52 -39.91
CA ALA A 327 -10.33 11.12 -39.35
C ALA A 327 -11.22 10.08 -38.62
N ARG A 328 -11.48 8.94 -39.25
CA ARG A 328 -12.27 7.84 -38.65
C ARG A 328 -11.62 7.27 -37.39
N GLN A 329 -10.29 7.10 -37.38
CA GLN A 329 -9.57 6.62 -36.19
C GLN A 329 -9.49 7.69 -35.10
N TRP A 330 -9.43 8.97 -35.46
CA TRP A 330 -9.38 10.09 -34.53
C TRP A 330 -10.67 10.25 -33.74
N GLU A 331 -11.85 10.19 -34.38
CA GLU A 331 -13.15 10.20 -33.69
C GLU A 331 -13.22 9.10 -32.62
N LEU A 332 -12.83 7.87 -32.98
CA LEU A 332 -12.80 6.73 -32.07
C LEU A 332 -11.78 6.91 -30.93
N ALA A 333 -10.61 7.50 -31.21
CA ALA A 333 -9.58 7.76 -30.21
C ALA A 333 -10.02 8.81 -29.18
N VAL A 334 -10.70 9.88 -29.62
CA VAL A 334 -11.24 10.92 -28.72
C VAL A 334 -12.39 10.37 -27.87
N GLU A 335 -13.30 9.60 -28.45
CA GLU A 335 -14.37 8.93 -27.72
C GLU A 335 -13.83 7.90 -26.70
N CYS A 336 -12.77 7.16 -27.07
CA CYS A 336 -12.06 6.29 -26.13
C CYS A 336 -11.43 7.11 -24.98
N ALA A 337 -10.66 8.14 -25.30
CA ALA A 337 -10.00 9.02 -24.35
C ALA A 337 -10.99 9.77 -23.42
N ALA A 338 -12.19 10.11 -23.90
CA ALA A 338 -13.24 10.72 -23.08
C ALA A 338 -13.78 9.80 -21.99
N ARG A 339 -13.80 8.48 -22.25
CA ARG A 339 -14.31 7.42 -21.34
C ARG A 339 -13.22 6.79 -20.48
N MET A 340 -11.96 6.83 -20.90
CA MET A 340 -10.84 6.37 -20.09
C MET A 340 -10.83 7.09 -18.72
N PRO A 341 -10.75 6.37 -17.59
CA PRO A 341 -10.62 6.99 -16.28
C PRO A 341 -9.48 8.01 -16.27
N ARG A 342 -9.60 9.07 -15.47
CA ARG A 342 -8.41 9.83 -15.07
C ARG A 342 -7.47 8.83 -14.42
N GLY A 343 -6.33 8.58 -15.05
CA GLY A 343 -5.34 7.67 -14.51
C GLY A 343 -4.97 8.13 -13.11
N ARG A 344 -5.39 7.37 -12.10
CA ARG A 344 -4.59 7.30 -10.88
C ARG A 344 -3.22 6.85 -11.38
N ALA A 345 -2.18 7.65 -11.17
CA ALA A 345 -0.84 7.33 -11.66
C ALA A 345 -0.57 5.86 -11.37
N PHE A 346 -0.30 5.07 -12.42
CA PHE A 346 -0.02 3.65 -12.25
C PHE A 346 1.12 3.55 -11.22
N PRO A 347 1.06 2.62 -10.25
CA PRO A 347 2.27 2.30 -9.51
C PRO A 347 3.31 1.95 -10.59
N PRO A 348 4.45 2.66 -10.64
CA PRO A 348 5.30 2.51 -11.80
C PRO A 348 5.83 1.08 -11.84
N SER A 349 6.21 0.60 -13.02
CA SER A 349 7.02 -0.60 -13.10
C SER A 349 8.24 -0.44 -12.18
N ARG A 350 8.81 -1.53 -11.65
CA ARG A 350 10.06 -1.42 -10.86
C ARG A 350 11.14 -0.63 -11.61
N SER A 351 11.21 -0.74 -12.94
CA SER A 351 12.06 0.08 -13.80
C SER A 351 11.73 1.58 -13.78
N SER A 352 10.45 1.98 -13.70
CA SER A 352 10.05 3.39 -13.62
C SER A 352 10.20 3.96 -12.20
N VAL A 353 10.05 3.17 -11.12
CA VAL A 353 10.45 3.61 -9.77
C VAL A 353 11.97 3.76 -9.68
N THR A 354 12.72 2.89 -10.36
CA THR A 354 14.18 3.01 -10.47
C THR A 354 14.58 4.27 -11.22
N ALA A 355 13.89 4.61 -12.32
CA ALA A 355 14.09 5.86 -13.05
C ALA A 355 13.75 7.11 -12.22
N GLU A 356 12.63 7.10 -11.49
CA GLU A 356 12.25 8.17 -10.55
C GLU A 356 13.30 8.39 -9.45
N VAL A 357 13.87 7.31 -8.91
CA VAL A 357 14.92 7.39 -7.89
C VAL A 357 16.26 7.86 -8.48
N ALA A 358 16.61 7.42 -9.69
CA ALA A 358 17.79 7.92 -10.40
C ALA A 358 17.66 9.43 -10.70
N ASP A 359 16.50 9.89 -11.16
CA ASP A 359 16.17 11.31 -11.35
C ASP A 359 16.24 12.10 -10.03
N LEU A 360 15.68 11.60 -8.92
CA LEU A 360 15.87 12.23 -7.60
C LEU A 360 17.36 12.39 -7.25
N LEU A 361 18.18 11.35 -7.44
CA LEU A 361 19.61 11.42 -7.14
C LEU A 361 20.35 12.42 -8.05
N ALA A 362 20.02 12.46 -9.34
CA ALA A 362 20.55 13.44 -10.28
C ALA A 362 20.15 14.88 -9.89
N ARG A 363 18.89 15.12 -9.48
CA ARG A 363 18.45 16.41 -8.93
C ARG A 363 19.21 16.77 -7.64
N MET A 364 19.46 15.78 -6.76
CA MET A 364 20.23 16.00 -5.53
C MET A 364 21.67 16.43 -5.81
N GLU A 365 22.30 15.86 -6.85
CA GLU A 365 23.63 16.25 -7.32
C GLU A 365 23.61 17.64 -7.99
N ALA A 366 22.67 17.88 -8.91
CA ALA A 366 22.51 19.14 -9.63
C ALA A 366 22.18 20.35 -8.74
N ALA A 367 21.52 20.13 -7.58
CA ALA A 367 21.31 21.17 -6.58
C ALA A 367 22.59 21.70 -5.91
N GLY A 368 23.74 21.06 -6.18
CA GLY A 368 25.06 21.54 -5.80
C GLY A 368 25.40 21.37 -4.31
N ALA A 369 26.70 21.39 -4.02
CA ALA A 369 27.19 21.17 -2.66
C ALA A 369 26.67 22.23 -1.65
N GLU A 370 26.43 23.46 -2.11
CA GLU A 370 25.95 24.59 -1.29
C GLU A 370 24.50 24.48 -0.80
N ARG A 371 23.69 23.57 -1.35
CA ARG A 371 22.39 23.24 -0.73
C ARG A 371 22.60 22.39 0.53
N TRP A 372 23.52 21.45 0.46
CA TRP A 372 23.74 20.40 1.46
C TRP A 372 24.77 20.80 2.54
N SER A 373 25.59 21.82 2.29
CA SER A 373 26.50 22.41 3.27
C SER A 373 25.76 23.17 4.39
N ARG A 374 24.56 23.68 4.11
CA ARG A 374 23.72 24.46 5.05
C ARG A 374 23.41 23.67 6.33
N ARG A 375 23.12 24.39 7.42
CA ARG A 375 22.82 23.83 8.76
C ARG A 375 21.73 22.72 8.78
N THR A 376 20.78 22.73 7.85
CA THR A 376 19.74 21.68 7.73
C THR A 376 20.02 20.66 6.61
N GLY A 377 20.98 20.95 5.74
CA GLY A 377 21.29 20.18 4.53
C GLY A 377 21.47 18.68 4.77
N PRO A 378 22.30 18.22 5.73
CA PRO A 378 22.49 16.79 5.97
C PRO A 378 21.23 16.06 6.43
N ALA A 379 20.30 16.74 7.13
CA ALA A 379 19.03 16.16 7.53
C ALA A 379 18.08 16.00 6.34
N ASP A 380 18.06 16.99 5.45
CA ASP A 380 17.24 16.98 4.23
C ASP A 380 17.76 15.92 3.24
N GLU A 381 19.09 15.82 3.09
CA GLU A 381 19.77 14.83 2.27
C GLU A 381 19.51 13.38 2.76
N ALA A 382 19.61 13.15 4.07
CA ALA A 382 19.33 11.85 4.66
C ALA A 382 17.86 11.44 4.51
N VAL A 383 16.92 12.37 4.67
CA VAL A 383 15.48 12.09 4.48
C VAL A 383 15.15 11.75 3.03
N LEU A 384 15.77 12.41 2.05
CA LEU A 384 15.60 12.07 0.63
C LEU A 384 16.19 10.69 0.28
N ARG A 385 17.38 10.35 0.80
CA ARG A 385 17.94 8.99 0.66
C ARG A 385 17.04 7.92 1.30
N ALA A 386 16.50 8.19 2.49
CA ALA A 386 15.56 7.28 3.14
C ALA A 386 14.24 7.13 2.37
N PHE A 387 13.72 8.20 1.78
CA PHE A 387 12.57 8.15 0.86
C PHE A 387 12.88 7.27 -0.37
N ALA A 388 13.98 7.54 -1.06
CA ALA A 388 14.42 6.82 -2.26
C ALA A 388 14.54 5.31 -2.00
N LEU A 389 15.15 4.95 -0.88
CA LEU A 389 15.32 3.56 -0.48
C LEU A 389 13.98 2.86 -0.18
N ILE A 390 13.05 3.53 0.50
CA ILE A 390 11.70 2.96 0.73
C ILE A 390 10.93 2.84 -0.60
N ALA A 391 11.11 3.79 -1.53
CA ALA A 391 10.48 3.74 -2.85
C ALA A 391 10.95 2.50 -3.65
N LEU A 392 12.27 2.29 -3.77
CA LEU A 392 12.84 1.10 -4.42
C LEU A 392 12.37 -0.21 -3.76
N VAL A 393 12.54 -0.33 -2.43
CA VAL A 393 12.19 -1.54 -1.67
C VAL A 393 10.71 -1.89 -1.81
N SER A 394 9.82 -0.88 -1.77
CA SER A 394 8.38 -1.10 -1.85
C SER A 394 7.82 -1.17 -3.28
N GLY A 395 8.61 -0.78 -4.30
CA GLY A 395 8.17 -0.68 -5.69
C GLY A 395 7.07 0.37 -5.91
N LYS A 396 7.14 1.52 -5.22
CA LYS A 396 6.10 2.56 -5.23
C LYS A 396 6.69 3.96 -5.20
N SER A 397 6.22 4.87 -6.06
CA SER A 397 6.53 6.32 -5.99
C SER A 397 5.98 6.98 -4.73
N ALA A 398 4.80 6.54 -4.29
CA ALA A 398 4.10 7.07 -3.14
C ALA A 398 4.32 6.14 -1.93
N VAL A 399 5.11 6.60 -0.96
CA VAL A 399 5.50 5.81 0.21
C VAL A 399 5.11 6.47 1.53
N THR A 400 4.72 5.64 2.49
CA THR A 400 4.39 6.07 3.84
C THR A 400 5.67 6.28 4.66
N LEU A 401 6.01 7.55 4.89
CA LEU A 401 7.21 7.97 5.62
C LEU A 401 6.83 8.35 7.06
N ASP A 402 6.64 7.33 7.89
CA ASP A 402 6.46 7.48 9.34
C ASP A 402 7.72 8.08 9.99
N VAL A 403 7.54 9.07 10.87
CA VAL A 403 8.65 9.83 11.49
C VAL A 403 9.56 8.98 12.39
N ARG A 404 9.07 7.87 12.94
CA ARG A 404 9.88 6.90 13.70
C ARG A 404 10.69 6.02 12.76
N ARG A 405 10.10 5.53 11.66
CA ARG A 405 10.84 4.83 10.60
C ARG A 405 11.93 5.72 10.00
N GLY A 406 11.58 6.96 9.65
CA GLY A 406 12.55 7.95 9.17
C GLY A 406 13.64 8.25 10.21
N SER A 407 13.31 8.31 11.50
CA SER A 407 14.30 8.53 12.57
C SER A 407 15.28 7.35 12.74
N LEU A 408 14.87 6.12 12.44
CA LEU A 408 15.77 4.96 12.42
C LEU A 408 16.66 4.97 11.17
N LEU A 409 16.08 5.20 9.98
CA LEU A 409 16.84 5.20 8.72
C LEU A 409 17.82 6.37 8.59
N THR A 410 17.51 7.54 9.16
CA THR A 410 18.32 8.76 8.97
C THR A 410 19.25 9.10 10.13
N GLY A 411 19.14 8.41 11.27
CA GLY A 411 19.88 8.77 12.50
C GLY A 411 19.39 10.07 13.19
N PHE A 412 18.53 10.87 12.56
CA PHE A 412 17.96 12.09 13.13
C PHE A 412 16.76 11.84 14.06
N SER A 413 16.38 12.83 14.86
CA SER A 413 15.21 12.72 15.74
C SER A 413 13.88 12.70 14.94
N PRO A 414 12.79 12.11 15.45
CA PRO A 414 11.49 12.15 14.78
C PRO A 414 10.99 13.58 14.49
N GLN A 415 11.31 14.54 15.36
CA GLN A 415 10.97 15.95 15.16
C GLN A 415 11.80 16.56 14.02
N THR A 416 13.09 16.27 13.96
CA THR A 416 13.96 16.73 12.87
C THR A 416 13.49 16.20 11.51
N VAL A 417 13.11 14.92 11.45
CA VAL A 417 12.53 14.27 10.25
C VAL A 417 11.19 14.90 9.89
N ASN A 418 10.30 15.14 10.86
CA ASN A 418 9.01 15.78 10.61
C ASN A 418 9.16 17.20 10.04
N VAL A 419 10.04 18.02 10.62
CA VAL A 419 10.32 19.39 10.16
C VAL A 419 11.02 19.36 8.79
N ALA A 420 11.92 18.41 8.53
CA ALA A 420 12.53 18.22 7.21
C ALA A 420 11.47 17.96 6.13
N ILE A 421 10.54 17.03 6.38
CA ILE A 421 9.49 16.69 5.42
C ILE A 421 8.50 17.87 5.25
N ARG A 422 7.92 18.35 6.35
CA ARG A 422 6.79 19.30 6.34
C ARG A 422 7.21 20.73 6.01
N ASP A 423 8.32 21.20 6.59
CA ASP A 423 8.68 22.62 6.60
C ASP A 423 9.81 22.97 5.62
N ARG A 424 10.42 21.97 4.96
CA ARG A 424 11.48 22.16 3.96
C ARG A 424 11.23 21.36 2.68
N LEU A 425 11.35 20.03 2.70
CA LEU A 425 11.33 19.21 1.48
C LEU A 425 10.03 19.25 0.68
N ILE A 426 8.87 19.41 1.34
CA ILE A 426 7.59 19.62 0.65
C ILE A 426 7.49 21.06 0.09
N PRO A 427 7.67 22.13 0.89
CA PRO A 427 7.74 23.52 0.37
C PRO A 427 8.81 23.75 -0.70
N ASP A 428 9.94 23.03 -0.65
CA ASP A 428 11.05 23.13 -1.60
C ASP A 428 10.80 22.37 -2.92
N GLY A 429 9.68 21.66 -3.05
CA GLY A 429 9.36 20.91 -4.27
C GLY A 429 10.24 19.67 -4.51
N TRP A 430 10.81 19.08 -3.46
CA TRP A 430 11.48 17.77 -3.56
C TRP A 430 10.47 16.63 -3.41
N LEU A 431 9.56 16.79 -2.46
CA LEU A 431 8.48 15.86 -2.15
C LEU A 431 7.14 16.56 -2.28
N ARG A 432 6.07 15.80 -2.48
CA ARG A 432 4.69 16.26 -2.32
C ARG A 432 3.93 15.36 -1.35
N GLU A 433 2.98 15.93 -0.62
CA GLU A 433 2.06 15.14 0.17
C GLU A 433 1.03 14.46 -0.74
N VAL A 434 0.90 13.14 -0.61
CA VAL A 434 -0.14 12.32 -1.27
C VAL A 434 -1.31 12.08 -0.32
N SER A 435 -1.02 11.93 0.97
CA SER A 435 -2.03 11.91 2.02
C SER A 435 -1.47 12.45 3.34
N PRO A 436 -2.22 13.32 4.06
CA PRO A 436 -1.84 13.75 5.40
C PRO A 436 -1.83 12.56 6.37
N PRO A 437 -1.12 12.67 7.51
CA PRO A 437 -1.24 11.69 8.58
C PRO A 437 -2.64 11.74 9.23
N ASP A 438 -3.21 10.58 9.54
CA ASP A 438 -4.45 10.43 10.32
C ASP A 438 -4.12 9.73 11.65
N PRO A 439 -4.00 10.49 12.77
CA PRO A 439 -3.75 9.92 14.09
C PRO A 439 -4.84 8.97 14.58
N LYS A 440 -6.10 9.15 14.17
CA LYS A 440 -7.26 8.34 14.60
C LYS A 440 -7.30 6.99 13.88
N ARG A 441 -6.83 6.94 12.63
CA ARG A 441 -6.73 5.71 11.81
C ARG A 441 -5.34 5.07 11.83
N HIS A 442 -4.41 5.59 12.61
CA HIS A 442 -2.99 5.19 12.64
C HIS A 442 -2.27 5.27 11.28
N LEU A 443 -2.70 6.17 10.40
CA LEU A 443 -2.07 6.37 9.09
C LEU A 443 -0.97 7.43 9.22
N ALA A 444 0.25 7.08 8.84
CA ALA A 444 1.33 8.06 8.71
C ALA A 444 1.25 8.80 7.36
N ARG A 445 1.96 9.92 7.26
CA ARG A 445 2.04 10.76 6.05
C ARG A 445 2.52 9.92 4.86
N THR A 446 1.83 10.01 3.73
CA THR A 446 2.29 9.44 2.46
C THR A 446 2.83 10.56 1.59
N VAL A 447 4.06 10.39 1.10
CA VAL A 447 4.74 11.34 0.23
C VAL A 447 5.16 10.66 -1.08
N ALA A 448 5.30 11.45 -2.14
CA ALA A 448 5.90 11.06 -3.40
C ALA A 448 6.90 12.13 -3.85
N LEU A 449 7.68 11.87 -4.91
CA LEU A 449 8.41 12.93 -5.59
C LEU A 449 7.45 14.00 -6.10
N ALA A 450 7.91 15.25 -6.13
CA ALA A 450 7.13 16.34 -6.69
C ALA A 450 7.13 16.25 -8.24
N ASP A 451 5.92 16.21 -8.81
CA ASP A 451 5.69 16.10 -10.26
C ASP A 451 6.03 17.41 -11.01
N SER A 452 6.09 18.51 -10.26
CA SER A 452 6.52 19.85 -10.67
C SER A 452 7.04 20.59 -9.43
N HIS A 453 7.77 21.68 -9.64
CA HIS A 453 8.12 22.62 -8.58
C HIS A 453 7.41 23.95 -8.82
N VAL A 454 7.08 24.65 -7.73
CA VAL A 454 6.64 26.04 -7.73
C VAL A 454 7.55 26.72 -6.74
N CYS A 455 8.35 27.70 -7.16
CA CYS A 455 9.20 28.44 -6.22
C CYS A 455 8.34 29.52 -5.51
N PRO A 456 7.96 29.37 -4.22
CA PRO A 456 7.31 30.46 -3.49
C PRO A 456 8.28 31.63 -3.32
N ALA A 457 7.73 32.85 -3.23
CA ALA A 457 8.48 34.07 -2.90
C ALA A 457 8.93 34.09 -1.43
N SER A 458 9.82 33.16 -1.05
CA SER A 458 10.36 33.02 0.29
C SER A 458 11.88 32.96 0.25
N SER A 459 12.55 33.85 1.00
CA SER A 459 14.01 33.87 1.15
C SER A 459 14.60 32.62 1.83
N ARG A 460 13.76 31.71 2.34
CA ARG A 460 14.15 30.42 2.92
C ARG A 460 14.05 29.25 1.95
N HIS A 461 13.39 29.44 0.81
CA HIS A 461 13.18 28.41 -0.19
C HIS A 461 14.47 28.09 -0.96
N VAL A 462 14.69 26.81 -1.25
CA VAL A 462 15.75 26.37 -2.16
C VAL A 462 15.15 25.44 -3.20
N CYS A 463 14.72 26.03 -4.32
CA CYS A 463 14.18 25.31 -5.48
C CYS A 463 15.10 24.10 -5.81
N ALA A 464 14.53 22.96 -6.19
CA ALA A 464 15.27 21.74 -6.53
C ALA A 464 16.11 21.81 -7.83
N VAL A 465 16.44 23.03 -8.29
CA VAL A 465 17.12 23.43 -9.53
C VAL A 465 16.57 22.73 -10.79
N HIS A 466 15.71 23.45 -11.51
CA HIS A 466 15.19 23.00 -12.81
C HIS A 466 15.79 23.81 -13.96
N THR A 467 17.08 23.58 -14.23
CA THR A 467 17.62 23.79 -15.58
C THR A 467 17.58 22.47 -16.33
N VAL A 468 16.41 22.10 -16.84
CA VAL A 468 16.39 21.28 -18.06
C VAL A 468 17.02 22.17 -19.12
N ARG A 469 18.30 21.95 -19.44
CA ARG A 469 18.82 22.44 -20.71
C ARG A 469 17.95 21.78 -21.78
N THR A 470 17.18 22.59 -22.51
CA THR A 470 16.63 22.21 -23.81
C THR A 470 17.79 22.11 -24.80
N GLY A 471 18.63 21.10 -24.57
CA GLY A 471 19.73 20.66 -25.41
C GLY A 471 19.54 19.17 -25.65
N SER A 472 19.95 18.71 -26.82
CA SER A 472 19.70 17.37 -27.37
C SER A 472 20.33 16.20 -26.59
N ASP A 473 21.00 16.45 -25.47
CA ASP A 473 21.95 15.53 -24.85
C ASP A 473 21.38 14.80 -23.63
N THR A 474 20.15 14.30 -23.74
CA THR A 474 19.81 13.05 -23.04
C THR A 474 20.42 11.90 -23.84
N SER A 475 21.73 11.68 -23.64
CA SER A 475 22.39 10.54 -24.25
C SER A 475 21.79 9.25 -23.70
N ASP A 476 21.26 8.40 -24.60
CA ASP A 476 20.79 7.04 -24.28
C ASP A 476 21.93 6.11 -23.78
N ASN A 477 23.15 6.66 -23.63
CA ASN A 477 24.39 6.00 -23.22
C ASN A 477 24.81 6.29 -21.77
N ALA A 478 24.06 7.09 -21.00
CA ALA A 478 24.29 7.14 -19.55
C ALA A 478 24.05 5.73 -18.95
N PRO A 479 25.03 5.12 -18.22
CA PRO A 479 24.87 3.77 -17.71
C PRO A 479 23.61 3.66 -16.84
N ARG A 480 22.61 2.91 -17.32
CA ARG A 480 21.38 2.64 -16.58
C ARG A 480 21.73 1.70 -15.42
N GLU A 481 22.12 2.27 -14.29
CA GLU A 481 22.43 1.52 -13.07
C GLU A 481 21.25 0.62 -12.74
N SER A 482 21.54 -0.67 -12.51
CA SER A 482 20.49 -1.64 -12.23
C SER A 482 19.75 -1.28 -10.94
N SER A 483 18.49 -1.69 -10.84
CA SER A 483 17.70 -1.49 -9.62
C SER A 483 18.39 -2.08 -8.38
N GLU A 484 19.23 -3.10 -8.55
CA GLU A 484 20.02 -3.75 -7.51
C GLU A 484 21.28 -2.95 -7.13
N GLY A 485 21.96 -2.34 -8.10
CA GLY A 485 23.07 -1.41 -7.86
C GLY A 485 22.62 -0.16 -7.08
N LEU A 486 21.56 0.50 -7.55
CA LEU A 486 20.95 1.65 -6.87
C LEU A 486 20.48 1.31 -5.46
N LEU A 487 19.79 0.17 -5.28
CA LEU A 487 19.38 -0.33 -3.97
C LEU A 487 20.59 -0.57 -3.05
N GLY A 488 21.67 -1.13 -3.60
CA GLY A 488 22.90 -1.40 -2.86
C GLY A 488 23.62 -0.14 -2.39
N ARG A 489 23.74 0.86 -3.27
CA ARG A 489 24.37 2.16 -2.99
C ARG A 489 23.57 2.97 -1.97
N LEU A 490 22.25 3.10 -2.19
CA LEU A 490 21.35 3.75 -1.22
C LEU A 490 21.37 3.04 0.13
N GLY A 491 21.46 1.72 0.15
CA GLY A 491 21.58 0.94 1.37
C GLY A 491 22.83 1.31 2.17
N GLN A 492 24.01 1.34 1.55
CA GLN A 492 25.26 1.73 2.20
C GLN A 492 25.23 3.16 2.74
N TRP A 493 24.65 4.11 2.01
CA TRP A 493 24.53 5.50 2.47
C TRP A 493 23.56 5.67 3.64
N VAL A 494 22.42 4.96 3.62
CA VAL A 494 21.43 4.97 4.71
C VAL A 494 21.99 4.26 5.94
N ASP A 495 22.60 3.09 5.78
CA ASP A 495 23.19 2.32 6.87
C ASP A 495 24.29 3.13 7.56
N SER A 496 25.25 3.66 6.80
CA SER A 496 26.28 4.52 7.37
C SER A 496 25.70 5.78 8.03
N GLY A 497 24.75 6.48 7.39
CA GLY A 497 24.17 7.74 7.89
C GLY A 497 23.24 7.59 9.10
N SER A 498 22.68 6.41 9.32
CA SER A 498 21.87 6.10 10.51
C SER A 498 22.67 6.03 11.82
N SER A 499 23.99 5.81 11.72
CA SER A 499 24.88 5.44 12.83
C SER A 499 24.84 6.42 14.01
N SER A 500 24.91 5.88 15.23
CA SER A 500 24.99 6.68 16.45
C SER A 500 26.27 7.52 16.54
N LEU A 501 27.32 7.18 15.78
CA LEU A 501 28.58 7.94 15.69
C LEU A 501 28.33 9.43 15.37
N TRP A 502 27.37 9.71 14.49
CA TRP A 502 27.05 11.07 14.05
C TRP A 502 26.30 11.89 15.09
N THR A 503 25.84 11.28 16.20
CA THR A 503 25.27 12.05 17.31
C THR A 503 26.34 12.71 18.18
N GLY A 504 27.58 12.23 18.13
CA GLY A 504 28.74 12.90 18.70
C GLY A 504 29.51 13.74 17.69
N LEU A 505 29.78 13.20 16.50
CA LEU A 505 30.59 13.91 15.48
C LEU A 505 29.79 14.87 14.60
N GLY A 506 28.46 14.72 14.51
CA GLY A 506 27.58 15.46 13.62
C GLY A 506 27.49 14.87 12.21
N HIS A 507 26.29 14.88 11.62
CA HIS A 507 26.04 14.41 10.25
C HIS A 507 26.76 15.21 9.15
N HIS A 508 27.24 16.42 9.45
CA HIS A 508 28.15 17.15 8.55
C HIS A 508 29.48 16.39 8.31
N VAL A 509 29.95 15.61 9.30
CA VAL A 509 31.13 14.76 9.17
C VAL A 509 30.82 13.51 8.33
N HIS A 510 29.61 12.95 8.42
CA HIS A 510 29.15 11.87 7.54
C HIS A 510 29.18 12.28 6.06
N ARG A 511 28.70 13.49 5.74
CA ARG A 511 28.79 14.03 4.37
C ARG A 511 30.24 14.11 3.86
N THR A 512 31.20 14.49 4.72
CA THR A 512 32.63 14.46 4.35
C THR A 512 33.17 13.05 4.15
N LEU A 513 32.69 12.04 4.90
CA LEU A 513 33.06 10.64 4.69
C LEU A 513 32.54 10.09 3.35
N LEU A 514 31.30 10.42 2.96
CA LEU A 514 30.75 10.05 1.65
C LEU A 514 31.50 10.76 0.50
N ALA A 515 31.84 12.04 0.67
CA ALA A 515 32.60 12.79 -0.33
C ALA A 515 34.03 12.25 -0.56
N ALA A 516 34.59 11.50 0.38
CA ALA A 516 35.89 10.83 0.28
C ALA A 516 35.85 9.48 -0.45
N GLU A 517 34.74 9.12 -1.11
CA GLU A 517 34.63 7.92 -1.93
C GLU A 517 35.48 8.02 -3.22
N GLY A 518 36.13 6.89 -3.56
CA GLY A 518 36.99 6.71 -4.74
C GLY A 518 38.46 7.09 -4.54
N GLY A 519 39.37 6.10 -4.62
CA GLY A 519 40.81 6.22 -4.96
C GLY A 519 41.77 7.04 -4.07
N GLY A 520 41.28 8.00 -3.29
CA GLY A 520 42.08 8.96 -2.53
C GLY A 520 41.84 10.40 -2.97
N THR A 521 41.10 11.16 -2.17
CA THR A 521 40.67 12.55 -2.48
C THR A 521 41.57 13.60 -1.84
N THR A 522 41.82 14.72 -2.53
CA THR A 522 42.57 15.86 -1.99
C THR A 522 41.70 16.79 -1.12
N LEU A 523 42.31 17.65 -0.30
CA LEU A 523 41.57 18.65 0.50
C LEU A 523 40.70 19.59 -0.38
N PRO A 524 41.19 20.15 -1.51
CA PRO A 524 40.37 20.97 -2.40
C PRO A 524 39.23 20.20 -3.07
N GLU A 525 39.42 18.93 -3.43
CA GLU A 525 38.33 18.07 -3.93
C GLU A 525 37.22 17.88 -2.90
N LEU A 526 37.59 17.59 -1.64
CA LEU A 526 36.63 17.45 -0.55
C LEU A 526 35.89 18.76 -0.29
N GLN A 527 36.54 19.92 -0.38
CA GLN A 527 35.87 21.23 -0.31
C GLN A 527 34.81 21.36 -1.42
N ARG A 528 35.19 21.14 -2.70
CA ARG A 528 34.26 21.23 -3.84
C ARG A 528 33.08 20.26 -3.72
N ARG A 529 33.32 19.00 -3.34
CA ARG A 529 32.28 17.97 -3.17
C ARG A 529 31.34 18.25 -2.00
N THR A 530 31.85 18.81 -0.90
CA THR A 530 31.05 18.99 0.34
C THR A 530 30.39 20.34 0.49
N GLY A 531 30.94 21.41 -0.10
CA GLY A 531 30.50 22.80 0.12
C GLY A 531 30.99 23.37 1.46
N TYR A 532 32.05 22.80 2.04
CA TYR A 532 32.62 23.24 3.31
C TYR A 532 33.96 23.95 3.10
N SER A 533 34.26 24.93 3.95
CA SER A 533 35.56 25.61 3.98
C SER A 533 36.71 24.65 4.33
N ALA A 534 37.92 24.95 3.87
CA ALA A 534 39.12 24.14 4.13
C ALA A 534 39.29 23.77 5.61
N ARG A 535 39.14 24.74 6.52
CA ARG A 535 39.18 24.56 7.98
C ARG A 535 38.13 23.57 8.48
N THR A 536 36.92 23.61 7.92
CA THR A 536 35.81 22.73 8.29
C THR A 536 36.07 21.31 7.79
N VAL A 537 36.49 21.15 6.53
CA VAL A 537 36.85 19.84 5.96
C VAL A 537 38.03 19.22 6.72
N ALA A 538 39.08 19.98 7.01
CA ALA A 538 40.23 19.51 7.78
C ALA A 538 39.81 19.01 9.18
N ARG A 539 38.92 19.74 9.87
CA ARG A 539 38.35 19.31 11.16
C ARG A 539 37.52 18.02 11.03
N HIS A 540 36.68 17.90 10.00
CA HIS A 540 35.90 16.68 9.76
C HIS A 540 36.80 15.49 9.44
N ALA A 541 37.83 15.69 8.60
CA ALA A 541 38.79 14.65 8.25
C ALA A 541 39.66 14.23 9.45
N ALA A 542 40.05 15.16 10.33
CA ALA A 542 40.72 14.85 11.58
C ALA A 542 39.83 14.00 12.51
N ALA A 543 38.54 14.33 12.64
CA ALA A 543 37.59 13.53 13.41
C ALA A 543 37.40 12.11 12.83
N LEU A 544 37.29 11.98 11.51
CA LEU A 544 37.19 10.68 10.83
C LEU A 544 38.48 9.85 10.96
N ARG A 545 39.65 10.50 10.90
CA ARG A 545 40.95 9.86 11.18
C ARG A 545 41.06 9.37 12.61
N GLY A 546 40.56 10.13 13.59
CA GLY A 546 40.50 9.72 14.99
C GLY A 546 39.61 8.49 15.26
N GLN A 547 38.64 8.23 14.38
CA GLN A 547 37.83 7.00 14.39
C GLN A 547 38.41 5.89 13.49
N GLY A 548 39.54 6.13 12.84
CA GLY A 548 40.15 5.21 11.88
C GLY A 548 39.30 4.95 10.64
N LEU A 549 38.41 5.86 10.24
CA LEU A 549 37.56 5.77 9.04
C LEU A 549 38.19 6.42 7.79
N LEU A 550 39.17 7.31 8.01
CA LEU A 550 40.03 7.89 6.98
C LEU A 550 41.49 7.72 7.38
N ALA A 551 42.35 7.56 6.38
CA ALA A 551 43.80 7.73 6.48
C ALA A 551 44.24 8.94 5.63
N TYR A 552 45.39 9.54 5.96
CA TYR A 552 46.00 10.58 5.14
C TYR A 552 47.39 10.11 4.70
N ARG A 553 47.61 10.02 3.38
CA ARG A 553 48.84 9.51 2.75
C ARG A 553 49.11 10.31 1.47
N ARG A 554 50.36 10.72 1.23
CA ARG A 554 50.80 11.40 -0.01
C ARG A 554 49.85 12.53 -0.47
N GLY A 555 49.46 13.42 0.46
CA GLY A 555 48.55 14.54 0.18
C GLY A 555 47.05 14.21 0.05
N ARG A 556 46.66 12.93 0.14
CA ARG A 556 45.29 12.45 -0.12
C ARG A 556 44.66 11.79 1.11
N TYR A 557 43.35 11.97 1.25
CA TYR A 557 42.49 11.28 2.19
C TYR A 557 41.95 10.00 1.55
N LEU A 558 42.18 8.86 2.19
CA LEU A 558 41.77 7.53 1.75
C LEU A 558 40.76 6.96 2.73
N ARG A 559 39.69 6.32 2.25
CA ARG A 559 38.85 5.48 3.11
C ARG A 559 39.64 4.23 3.50
N THR A 560 39.56 3.87 4.77
CA THR A 560 40.11 2.63 5.32
C THR A 560 39.15 1.47 5.05
N SER A 561 39.62 0.23 5.25
CA SER A 561 38.74 -0.95 5.33
C SER A 561 37.74 -0.88 6.48
N ARG A 562 38.09 -0.17 7.56
CA ARG A 562 37.27 -0.06 8.78
C ARG A 562 35.89 0.52 8.51
N THR A 563 34.85 -0.18 8.93
CA THR A 563 33.46 0.25 8.75
C THR A 563 33.00 1.24 9.83
N VAL A 564 31.93 2.00 9.53
CA VAL A 564 31.25 2.87 10.51
C VAL A 564 30.68 2.06 11.68
N HIS A 565 30.37 0.77 11.45
CA HIS A 565 29.92 -0.16 12.49
C HIS A 565 31.05 -0.49 13.47
N GLU A 566 32.22 -0.92 12.97
CA GLU A 566 33.42 -1.15 13.79
C GLU A 566 33.88 0.11 14.55
N ALA A 567 33.72 1.30 13.97
CA ALA A 567 33.98 2.54 14.69
C ALA A 567 33.06 2.71 15.92
N VAL A 568 31.77 2.38 15.80
CA VAL A 568 30.82 2.40 16.93
C VAL A 568 31.13 1.33 17.96
N VAL A 569 31.32 0.07 17.52
CA VAL A 569 31.53 -1.10 18.40
C VAL A 569 32.80 -0.94 19.22
N HIS A 570 33.95 -0.67 18.59
CA HIS A 570 35.21 -0.51 19.31
C HIS A 570 35.35 0.84 20.02
N GLY A 571 34.56 1.85 19.64
CA GLY A 571 34.48 3.14 20.35
C GLY A 571 33.62 3.11 21.63
N GLY A 572 32.98 1.97 21.95
CA GLY A 572 32.10 1.85 23.11
C GLY A 572 30.84 2.73 23.03
N HIS A 573 30.49 3.19 21.83
CA HIS A 573 29.36 4.09 21.63
C HIS A 573 28.04 3.30 21.74
N PRO A 574 27.05 3.77 22.51
CA PRO A 574 25.75 3.10 22.53
C PRO A 574 25.04 3.25 21.19
N ASP A 575 24.44 2.16 20.71
CA ASP A 575 23.59 2.21 19.52
C ASP A 575 22.25 2.90 19.85
N LEU A 576 22.17 4.17 19.46
CA LEU A 576 20.96 4.99 19.61
C LEU A 576 19.83 4.58 18.66
N ALA A 577 20.09 3.87 17.57
CA ALA A 577 19.05 3.28 16.73
C ALA A 577 18.42 2.06 17.44
N ALA A 578 19.24 1.23 18.09
CA ALA A 578 18.77 0.15 18.96
C ALA A 578 17.90 0.70 20.11
N GLU A 579 18.38 1.71 20.86
CA GLU A 579 17.58 2.37 21.90
C GLU A 579 16.26 2.96 21.35
N ARG A 580 16.32 3.67 20.21
CA ARG A 580 15.14 4.25 19.58
C ARG A 580 14.14 3.20 19.13
N SER A 581 14.58 2.03 18.67
CA SER A 581 13.67 0.95 18.28
C SER A 581 12.81 0.47 19.46
N VAL A 582 13.41 0.36 20.66
CA VAL A 582 12.73 0.02 21.92
C VAL A 582 11.81 1.17 22.37
N LEU A 583 12.31 2.41 22.39
CA LEU A 583 11.50 3.62 22.69
C LEU A 583 10.26 3.70 21.80
N PHE A 584 10.43 3.51 20.50
CA PHE A 584 9.35 3.60 19.51
C PHE A 584 8.32 2.46 19.63
N ARG A 585 8.72 1.30 20.15
CA ARG A 585 7.78 0.24 20.51
C ARG A 585 6.94 0.62 21.74
N ILE A 586 7.57 1.11 22.80
CA ILE A 586 6.86 1.55 24.03
C ILE A 586 5.93 2.73 23.73
N ASP A 587 6.40 3.73 22.98
CA ASP A 587 5.62 4.90 22.55
C ASP A 587 4.40 4.49 21.70
N ARG A 588 4.50 3.41 20.91
CA ARG A 588 3.40 2.91 20.08
C ARG A 588 2.30 2.26 20.94
N GLU A 589 2.67 1.43 21.92
CA GLU A 589 1.70 0.80 22.81
C GLU A 589 1.08 1.83 23.79
N THR A 590 1.89 2.77 24.29
CA THR A 590 1.40 3.89 25.13
C THR A 590 0.40 4.78 24.36
N ALA A 591 0.65 5.04 23.07
CA ALA A 591 -0.27 5.79 22.21
C ALA A 591 -1.56 5.00 21.91
N ARG A 592 -1.48 3.67 21.71
CA ARG A 592 -2.65 2.80 21.56
C ARG A 592 -3.54 2.83 22.80
N TRP A 593 -2.93 2.76 23.99
CA TRP A 593 -3.65 2.88 25.26
C TRP A 593 -4.37 4.22 25.37
N TRP A 594 -3.68 5.33 25.07
CA TRP A 594 -4.29 6.66 25.10
C TRP A 594 -5.45 6.81 24.11
N GLN A 595 -5.37 6.19 22.93
CA GLN A 595 -6.48 6.21 21.98
C GLN A 595 -7.65 5.29 22.38
N ALA A 596 -7.41 4.22 23.13
CA ALA A 596 -8.48 3.45 23.76
C ALA A 596 -9.20 4.27 24.84
N GLU A 597 -8.45 4.97 25.69
CA GLU A 597 -8.98 5.90 26.69
C GLU A 597 -9.79 7.04 26.03
N GLN A 598 -9.27 7.69 24.99
CA GLN A 598 -10.00 8.72 24.24
C GLN A 598 -11.32 8.18 23.66
N ARG A 599 -11.32 6.97 23.06
CA ARG A 599 -12.54 6.32 22.57
C ARG A 599 -13.54 6.04 23.70
N TRP A 600 -13.08 5.64 24.89
CA TRP A 600 -13.94 5.45 26.06
C TRP A 600 -14.48 6.79 26.60
N LEU A 601 -13.65 7.84 26.67
CA LEU A 601 -14.05 9.19 27.09
C LEU A 601 -15.07 9.82 26.14
N SER A 602 -14.98 9.56 24.83
CA SER A 602 -15.97 10.00 23.84
C SER A 602 -17.22 9.12 23.74
N ALA A 603 -17.28 7.96 24.41
CA ALA A 603 -18.42 7.05 24.29
C ALA A 603 -19.69 7.57 25.03
N PRO A 604 -20.90 7.20 24.55
CA PRO A 604 -22.16 7.47 25.24
C PRO A 604 -22.18 6.90 26.67
N ARG A 605 -22.88 7.58 27.60
CA ARG A 605 -22.97 7.17 29.02
C ARG A 605 -23.30 5.68 29.22
N PRO A 606 -24.30 5.06 28.55
CA PRO A 606 -24.62 3.64 28.74
C PRO A 606 -23.47 2.69 28.37
N GLN A 607 -22.64 3.06 27.39
CA GLN A 607 -21.49 2.25 26.97
C GLN A 607 -20.30 2.38 27.93
N LYS A 608 -20.13 3.54 28.59
CA LYS A 608 -19.09 3.76 29.61
C LYS A 608 -19.27 2.85 30.83
N TRP A 609 -20.50 2.75 31.35
CA TRP A 609 -20.82 1.90 32.51
C TRP A 609 -20.54 0.41 32.23
N ARG A 610 -20.97 -0.10 31.06
CA ARG A 610 -20.73 -1.49 30.64
C ARG A 610 -19.26 -1.83 30.30
N ARG A 611 -18.38 -0.82 30.21
CA ARG A 611 -16.98 -0.98 29.77
C ARG A 611 -15.98 -0.28 30.69
N ARG A 612 -16.28 -0.11 31.99
CA ARG A 612 -15.34 0.50 32.95
C ARG A 612 -14.08 -0.37 33.03
N PRO A 613 -12.90 0.09 32.59
CA PRO A 613 -11.72 -0.76 32.57
C PRO A 613 -11.20 -1.03 33.99
N PRO A 614 -10.57 -2.19 34.26
CA PRO A 614 -9.83 -2.42 35.50
C PRO A 614 -8.69 -1.39 35.67
N GLY A 615 -8.30 -1.14 36.93
CA GLY A 615 -7.24 -0.18 37.26
C GLY A 615 -5.91 -0.47 36.55
N PRO A 616 -5.04 0.55 36.37
CA PRO A 616 -3.88 0.52 35.47
C PRO A 616 -2.87 -0.61 35.74
N GLU A 617 -2.83 -1.10 36.98
CA GLU A 617 -1.84 -2.07 37.48
C GLU A 617 -2.41 -3.49 37.65
N ARG A 618 -3.74 -3.69 37.55
CA ARG A 618 -4.33 -5.04 37.69
C ARG A 618 -4.14 -5.86 36.40
N ARG A 619 -3.54 -7.05 36.56
CA ARG A 619 -3.20 -8.05 35.53
C ARG A 619 -2.21 -7.52 34.46
N ALA A 620 -0.91 -7.64 34.76
CA ALA A 620 0.18 -7.32 33.83
C ALA A 620 0.09 -8.04 32.46
N GLY A 621 -0.58 -9.19 32.39
CA GLY A 621 -0.85 -9.91 31.13
C GLY A 621 -1.91 -9.28 30.21
N LEU A 622 -2.65 -8.24 30.62
CA LEU A 622 -3.66 -7.58 29.78
C LEU A 622 -3.07 -6.50 28.87
N ALA A 623 -3.44 -6.54 27.60
CA ALA A 623 -3.14 -5.49 26.61
C ALA A 623 -3.56 -4.10 27.13
N ALA A 624 -2.74 -3.08 26.86
CA ALA A 624 -2.87 -1.74 27.44
C ALA A 624 -4.26 -1.11 27.23
N GLU A 625 -4.81 -1.26 26.03
CA GLU A 625 -6.17 -0.83 25.64
C GLU A 625 -7.33 -1.44 26.45
N ARG A 626 -7.07 -2.44 27.30
CA ARG A 626 -8.05 -3.08 28.20
C ARG A 626 -7.92 -2.64 29.67
N ARG A 627 -7.02 -1.70 29.99
CA ARG A 627 -6.80 -1.15 31.34
C ARG A 627 -7.16 0.34 31.38
N ALA A 628 -7.52 0.86 32.55
CA ALA A 628 -7.88 2.26 32.73
C ALA A 628 -6.60 3.12 32.62
N TYR A 629 -6.63 4.20 31.83
CA TYR A 629 -5.44 5.03 31.68
C TYR A 629 -5.04 5.67 33.02
N PRO A 630 -3.77 5.57 33.45
CA PRO A 630 -3.35 6.08 34.75
C PRO A 630 -3.57 7.58 34.86
N ARG A 631 -3.95 8.02 36.06
CA ARG A 631 -4.25 9.42 36.38
C ARG A 631 -3.31 9.93 37.48
N THR A 632 -3.05 11.23 37.46
CA THR A 632 -2.42 11.94 38.57
C THR A 632 -3.37 12.05 39.77
N ALA A 633 -2.88 12.48 40.93
CA ALA A 633 -3.73 12.79 42.10
C ALA A 633 -4.85 13.82 41.78
N GLN A 634 -4.64 14.68 40.78
CA GLN A 634 -5.61 15.66 40.28
C GLN A 634 -6.56 15.10 39.19
N GLY A 635 -6.60 13.78 38.97
CA GLY A 635 -7.44 13.13 37.96
C GLY A 635 -7.02 13.33 36.49
N ARG A 636 -5.96 14.11 36.22
CA ARG A 636 -5.45 14.37 34.86
C ARG A 636 -4.73 13.12 34.31
N PRO A 637 -4.70 12.89 32.98
CA PRO A 637 -3.96 11.77 32.38
C PRO A 637 -2.48 11.79 32.74
N ASP A 638 -1.94 10.67 33.22
CA ASP A 638 -0.51 10.53 33.55
C ASP A 638 0.22 9.72 32.46
N HIS A 639 0.65 10.44 31.42
CA HIS A 639 1.41 9.84 30.31
C HIS A 639 2.76 9.27 30.75
N ALA A 640 3.36 9.76 31.85
CA ALA A 640 4.65 9.27 32.33
C ALA A 640 4.52 7.92 33.07
N ARG A 641 3.47 7.76 33.89
CA ARG A 641 3.11 6.47 34.50
C ARG A 641 2.64 5.47 33.46
N ALA A 642 1.83 5.89 32.47
CA ALA A 642 1.44 5.01 31.36
C ALA A 642 2.65 4.45 30.60
N TRP A 643 3.62 5.31 30.30
CA TRP A 643 4.86 4.91 29.63
C TRP A 643 5.69 3.91 30.45
N ARG A 644 5.84 4.13 31.77
CA ARG A 644 6.56 3.20 32.66
C ARG A 644 5.89 1.83 32.72
N LEU A 645 4.56 1.79 32.91
CA LEU A 645 3.80 0.53 32.94
C LEU A 645 3.90 -0.25 31.62
N GLU A 646 3.97 0.43 30.48
CA GLU A 646 4.19 -0.24 29.19
C GLU A 646 5.65 -0.67 28.99
N ALA A 647 6.63 0.09 29.47
CA ALA A 647 8.04 -0.30 29.44
C ALA A 647 8.29 -1.57 30.29
N GLU A 648 7.69 -1.63 31.48
CA GLU A 648 7.74 -2.80 32.36
C GLU A 648 7.06 -4.02 31.72
N ARG A 649 5.79 -3.87 31.29
CA ARG A 649 5.01 -4.94 30.64
C ARG A 649 5.69 -5.54 29.40
N LEU A 650 6.36 -4.70 28.61
CA LEU A 650 7.07 -5.13 27.41
C LEU A 650 8.45 -5.75 27.70
N GLY A 651 8.92 -5.71 28.95
CA GLY A 651 10.27 -6.16 29.31
C GLY A 651 11.34 -5.28 28.66
N ALA A 652 11.19 -3.94 28.71
CA ALA A 652 12.03 -2.98 28.00
C ALA A 652 13.54 -3.16 28.24
N ARG A 653 13.95 -3.66 29.42
CA ARG A 653 15.33 -4.06 29.73
C ARG A 653 15.82 -5.18 28.81
N LYS A 654 15.11 -6.32 28.80
CA LYS A 654 15.43 -7.47 27.94
C LYS A 654 15.37 -7.09 26.46
N MET A 655 14.36 -6.32 26.05
CA MET A 655 14.28 -5.79 24.69
C MET A 655 15.50 -4.94 24.30
N LEU A 656 16.05 -4.15 25.23
CA LEU A 656 17.21 -3.31 24.99
C LEU A 656 18.51 -4.12 24.94
N GLU A 657 18.65 -5.11 25.83
CA GLU A 657 19.74 -6.09 25.82
C GLU A 657 19.75 -6.89 24.49
N GLU A 658 18.60 -7.38 24.03
CA GLU A 658 18.42 -8.02 22.72
C GLU A 658 18.70 -7.06 21.56
N ALA A 659 18.23 -5.82 21.62
CA ALA A 659 18.45 -4.84 20.55
C ALA A 659 19.93 -4.48 20.41
N TYR A 660 20.68 -4.37 21.52
CA TYR A 660 22.13 -4.20 21.49
C TYR A 660 22.87 -5.46 21.02
N ALA A 661 22.42 -6.66 21.38
CA ALA A 661 22.99 -7.90 20.86
C ALA A 661 22.85 -7.99 19.33
N ARG A 662 21.63 -7.76 18.81
CA ARG A 662 21.38 -7.70 17.36
C ARG A 662 22.14 -6.57 16.69
N ALA A 663 22.28 -5.40 17.33
CA ALA A 663 23.08 -4.31 16.80
C ALA A 663 24.55 -4.71 16.59
N ARG A 664 25.17 -5.42 17.55
CA ARG A 664 26.56 -5.89 17.42
C ARG A 664 26.72 -6.87 16.25
N CYS A 665 25.80 -7.82 16.10
CA CYS A 665 25.86 -8.88 15.09
C CYS A 665 25.35 -8.48 13.69
N THR A 666 24.56 -7.40 13.56
CA THR A 666 23.91 -7.02 12.30
C THR A 666 24.15 -5.53 12.02
N PRO A 667 25.15 -5.19 11.16
CA PRO A 667 25.52 -3.80 10.91
C PRO A 667 24.39 -3.00 10.27
N SER A 668 23.58 -3.59 9.39
CA SER A 668 22.55 -2.89 8.61
C SER A 668 21.26 -2.57 9.41
N PRO A 669 20.87 -1.28 9.56
CA PRO A 669 19.50 -0.90 9.88
C PRO A 669 18.41 -1.49 8.98
N LEU A 670 18.69 -1.81 7.72
CA LEU A 670 17.69 -2.29 6.76
C LEU A 670 17.27 -3.73 7.08
N GLU A 671 18.25 -4.58 7.37
CA GLU A 671 18.04 -5.93 7.88
C GLU A 671 17.29 -5.87 9.22
N ARG A 672 17.67 -4.93 10.10
CA ARG A 672 17.03 -4.72 11.41
C ARG A 672 15.61 -4.13 11.36
N HIS A 673 15.23 -3.38 10.33
CA HIS A 673 14.01 -2.54 10.36
C HIS A 673 13.11 -2.59 9.11
N LEU A 674 13.56 -3.15 7.98
CA LEU A 674 12.76 -3.31 6.75
C LEU A 674 12.49 -4.77 6.37
N CYS A 675 13.03 -5.76 7.10
CA CYS A 675 12.85 -7.20 6.83
C CYS A 675 13.29 -7.61 5.41
N LEU A 676 14.40 -7.04 4.95
CA LEU A 676 15.09 -7.50 3.74
C LEU A 676 15.92 -8.77 4.05
N PRO A 677 16.14 -9.66 3.08
CA PRO A 677 17.06 -10.79 3.26
C PRO A 677 18.47 -10.26 3.57
N PRO A 678 19.24 -10.96 4.44
CA PRO A 678 20.57 -10.52 4.83
C PRO A 678 21.52 -10.51 3.64
N ARG A 679 22.37 -9.49 3.57
CA ARG A 679 23.51 -9.46 2.64
C ARG A 679 24.67 -10.24 3.24
N ALA A 680 25.37 -11.00 2.39
CA ALA A 680 26.60 -11.67 2.80
C ALA A 680 27.64 -10.62 3.24
N ALA A 681 28.01 -10.65 4.51
CA ALA A 681 29.03 -9.78 5.09
C ALA A 681 30.28 -10.59 5.39
N GLY A 682 31.42 -10.19 4.81
CA GLY A 682 32.73 -10.73 5.20
C GLY A 682 33.13 -10.17 6.57
N ALA A 683 33.53 -11.06 7.48
CA ALA A 683 34.02 -10.66 8.80
C ALA A 683 35.50 -10.25 8.76
N GLY A 684 35.86 -9.24 9.54
CA GLY A 684 37.25 -8.85 9.77
C GLY A 684 37.40 -8.30 11.19
N GLU A 685 38.20 -8.97 12.02
CA GLU A 685 38.48 -8.55 13.39
C GLU A 685 39.70 -7.62 13.44
N GLY A 686 39.65 -6.57 14.27
CA GLY A 686 40.74 -5.61 14.43
C GLY A 686 40.78 -5.02 15.83
N ALA A 687 41.90 -5.21 16.54
CA ALA A 687 42.06 -4.80 17.93
C ALA A 687 42.11 -3.27 18.12
N ALA A 688 41.63 -2.79 19.27
CA ALA A 688 41.43 -1.38 19.56
C ALA A 688 42.61 -0.74 20.34
N ARG A 689 42.87 0.56 20.09
CA ARG A 689 43.54 1.47 21.04
C ARG A 689 42.91 2.87 20.99
N GLY A 690 42.62 3.43 22.17
CA GLY A 690 42.44 4.86 22.50
C GLY A 690 41.48 5.72 21.66
N VAL A 691 40.25 5.94 22.13
CA VAL A 691 39.30 6.95 21.58
C VAL A 691 38.64 7.74 22.74
N PRO A 692 38.34 9.05 22.63
CA PRO A 692 37.87 9.88 23.75
C PRO A 692 36.44 9.61 24.22
N ARG A 693 36.15 10.08 25.45
CA ARG A 693 34.89 9.87 26.19
C ARG A 693 33.66 10.40 25.40
N PRO A 694 32.59 9.60 25.22
CA PRO A 694 31.43 9.99 24.41
C PRO A 694 30.54 11.06 25.07
N PRO A 695 29.82 11.88 24.28
CA PRO A 695 28.90 12.89 24.81
C PRO A 695 27.64 12.26 25.43
N ALA A 696 27.01 12.98 26.36
CA ALA A 696 25.87 12.49 27.12
C ALA A 696 24.64 12.20 26.24
N PRO A 697 23.95 11.06 26.41
CA PRO A 697 22.81 10.68 25.57
C PRO A 697 21.62 11.65 25.71
N PRO A 698 20.70 11.70 24.74
CA PRO A 698 19.54 12.61 24.80
C PRO A 698 18.59 12.28 25.97
N ALA A 699 17.85 13.28 26.45
CA ALA A 699 17.08 13.18 27.70
C ALA A 699 16.04 12.02 27.73
N ARG A 700 15.48 11.60 26.59
CA ARG A 700 14.58 10.44 26.52
C ARG A 700 15.32 9.09 26.56
N SER A 701 16.51 9.00 25.98
CA SER A 701 17.42 7.86 26.20
C SER A 701 17.85 7.75 27.66
N ARG A 702 18.11 8.88 28.34
CA ARG A 702 18.32 8.90 29.80
C ARG A 702 17.11 8.37 30.56
N ARG A 703 15.88 8.70 30.16
CA ARG A 703 14.66 8.14 30.78
C ARG A 703 14.52 6.63 30.58
N LEU A 704 14.82 6.09 29.39
CA LEU A 704 14.85 4.64 29.17
C LEU A 704 15.91 3.96 30.04
N ARG A 705 17.15 4.47 30.01
CA ARG A 705 18.26 3.95 30.81
C ARG A 705 17.94 3.98 32.31
N ARG A 706 17.39 5.09 32.79
CA ARG A 706 16.95 5.27 34.19
C ARG A 706 15.81 4.31 34.55
N ALA A 707 14.79 4.15 33.71
CA ALA A 707 13.70 3.20 33.95
C ALA A 707 14.19 1.74 33.94
N VAL A 708 15.17 1.40 33.09
CA VAL A 708 15.83 0.08 33.05
C VAL A 708 16.70 -0.16 34.29
N GLN A 709 17.37 0.88 34.81
CA GLN A 709 18.14 0.83 36.05
C GLN A 709 17.21 0.69 37.27
N GLU A 710 16.17 1.52 37.38
CA GLU A 710 15.17 1.47 38.46
C GLU A 710 14.44 0.11 38.49
N ALA A 711 14.09 -0.47 37.34
CA ALA A 711 13.53 -1.82 37.24
C ALA A 711 14.54 -2.95 37.57
N GLY A 712 15.84 -2.66 37.55
CA GLY A 712 16.89 -3.59 37.98
C GLY A 712 17.18 -3.59 39.48
N SER A 713 16.56 -2.67 40.24
CA SER A 713 16.85 -2.43 41.67
C SER A 713 15.74 -2.94 42.61
N SER A 714 15.04 -4.01 42.26
CA SER A 714 14.24 -4.75 43.24
C SER A 714 15.15 -5.64 44.10
N PRO A 715 15.04 -5.60 45.44
CA PRO A 715 15.92 -6.38 46.31
C PRO A 715 15.55 -7.87 46.26
N ALA A 716 16.46 -8.68 45.72
CA ALA A 716 16.46 -10.11 45.95
C ALA A 716 17.11 -10.39 47.32
N GLY A 717 16.31 -10.83 48.30
CA GLY A 717 16.79 -11.14 49.64
C GLY A 717 15.64 -11.60 50.53
N GLY A 718 15.52 -12.91 50.74
CA GLY A 718 14.43 -13.50 51.52
C GLY A 718 14.65 -13.45 53.03
N SER A 719 13.56 -13.45 53.78
CA SER A 719 13.58 -13.73 55.22
C SER A 719 12.39 -14.62 55.61
N ARG A 720 12.76 -15.90 55.83
CA ARG A 720 12.17 -16.92 56.69
C ARG A 720 10.94 -16.55 57.53
N ALA A 721 9.93 -17.42 57.44
CA ALA A 721 8.94 -17.58 58.49
C ALA A 721 9.57 -18.10 59.80
N ARG A 722 9.14 -17.54 60.95
CA ARG A 722 9.17 -18.21 62.26
C ARG A 722 7.81 -18.10 62.93
N ARG A 723 7.49 -19.08 63.78
CA ARG A 723 6.15 -19.35 64.34
C ARG A 723 5.96 -18.80 65.77
N ARG A 724 4.69 -18.79 66.21
CA ARG A 724 4.13 -18.83 67.59
C ARG A 724 4.06 -17.51 68.37
N GLY A 725 2.90 -17.31 69.02
CA GLY A 725 2.65 -16.32 70.09
C GLY A 725 1.39 -15.47 69.89
N GLY A 726 0.28 -15.82 70.54
CA GLY A 726 -0.84 -14.90 70.83
C GLY A 726 -0.94 -14.68 72.35
N PRO A 727 -2.08 -14.28 72.95
CA PRO A 727 -3.30 -13.65 72.40
C PRO A 727 -3.63 -12.30 73.10
N GLY A 728 -4.71 -11.59 72.71
CA GLY A 728 -5.13 -10.36 73.42
C GLY A 728 -6.51 -9.80 73.03
N LYS A 729 -7.42 -9.72 74.01
CA LYS A 729 -8.78 -9.13 74.00
C LYS A 729 -8.75 -7.63 73.63
N GLY A 730 -9.80 -6.97 73.10
CA GLY A 730 -11.18 -7.38 72.79
C GLY A 730 -12.00 -6.22 72.16
N ALA A 731 -13.29 -6.47 71.87
CA ALA A 731 -14.31 -5.45 71.49
C ALA A 731 -14.84 -4.71 72.76
N PRO A 732 -15.72 -3.67 72.72
CA PRO A 732 -16.60 -3.13 71.64
C PRO A 732 -16.37 -1.60 71.40
N GLY A 733 -17.20 -0.76 70.76
CA GLY A 733 -18.47 -0.84 70.02
C GLY A 733 -19.08 0.58 69.84
N SER A 734 -20.07 0.75 68.94
CA SER A 734 -20.87 1.99 68.70
C SER A 734 -20.13 3.31 68.33
N GLY A 735 -20.68 4.29 67.60
CA GLY A 735 -21.94 4.40 66.86
C GLY A 735 -22.26 5.87 66.51
N ARG A 736 -23.03 6.12 65.43
CA ARG A 736 -23.84 7.34 65.12
C ARG A 736 -23.14 8.72 65.06
N GLN A 737 -23.10 9.39 63.89
CA GLN A 737 -24.11 10.33 63.30
C GLN A 737 -24.07 11.78 63.80
N GLY A 738 -24.07 12.73 62.85
CA GLY A 738 -24.12 14.20 63.06
C GLY A 738 -23.52 14.92 61.84
N ARG A 739 -24.21 14.97 60.69
CA ARG A 739 -25.15 16.03 60.26
C ARG A 739 -24.48 17.42 60.21
N TRP A 740 -24.15 17.86 58.98
CA TRP A 740 -23.72 19.23 58.67
C TRP A 740 -24.92 20.12 58.33
N GLU A 741 -24.92 21.34 58.85
CA GLU A 741 -25.91 22.37 58.54
C GLU A 741 -25.25 23.54 57.79
N ARG A 742 -26.05 24.35 57.08
CA ARG A 742 -25.56 25.42 56.19
C ARG A 742 -25.80 26.80 56.82
N ARG A 743 -24.92 27.76 56.57
CA ARG A 743 -25.35 29.15 56.32
C ARG A 743 -24.38 29.94 55.43
N ARG A 744 -24.94 30.89 54.69
CA ARG A 744 -24.27 31.99 53.96
C ARG A 744 -24.16 33.19 54.93
N GLU A 745 -23.31 34.21 54.72
CA GLU A 745 -23.56 35.33 53.80
C GLU A 745 -22.43 36.40 53.78
N ARG A 746 -22.27 37.06 52.60
CA ARG A 746 -21.82 38.46 52.35
C ARG A 746 -20.38 38.85 52.78
N SER A 747 -19.74 39.93 52.29
CA SER A 747 -20.23 41.12 51.55
C SER A 747 -19.16 41.82 50.69
N ARG A 748 -19.58 42.54 49.62
CA ARG A 748 -18.98 43.78 49.00
C ARG A 748 -17.52 43.72 48.47
N GLY A 749 -17.13 44.47 47.43
CA GLY A 749 -17.84 45.32 46.46
C GLY A 749 -16.85 46.05 45.50
N GLY A 750 -17.35 46.64 44.40
CA GLY A 750 -16.69 47.77 43.70
C GLY A 750 -16.44 47.62 42.19
N VAL A 751 -17.07 48.50 41.38
CA VAL A 751 -16.87 48.77 39.93
C VAL A 751 -17.12 50.28 39.73
N PRO A 752 -16.38 51.03 38.89
CA PRO A 752 -16.79 51.41 37.50
C PRO A 752 -15.68 51.08 36.47
N ALA A 753 -15.93 50.79 35.18
CA ALA A 753 -16.53 51.58 34.08
C ALA A 753 -15.65 52.78 33.64
N ALA A 754 -15.56 53.20 32.37
CA ALA A 754 -16.18 52.78 31.10
C ALA A 754 -15.07 52.70 30.00
N ALA A 755 -15.25 52.71 28.66
CA ALA A 755 -16.39 52.88 27.75
C ALA A 755 -16.13 52.11 26.41
N ALA A 756 -16.67 52.57 25.28
CA ALA A 756 -16.44 52.02 23.92
C ALA A 756 -16.44 53.13 22.85
N ALA A 757 -15.77 52.92 21.70
CA ALA A 757 -16.11 53.42 20.36
C ALA A 757 -15.11 52.89 19.32
N GLY A 758 -15.57 52.58 18.09
CA GLY A 758 -14.73 52.10 16.97
C GLY A 758 -15.41 51.00 16.17
#